data_AF-A0AAN6Y7X9-F1
#
_entry.id   AF-A0AAN6Y7X9-F1
#
_cell.length_a   1.000
_cell.length_b   1.000
_cell.length_c   1.000
_cell.angle_alpha   90.00
_cell.angle_beta   90.00
_cell.angle_gamma   90.00
#
_symmetry.space_group_name_H-M   'P 1'
#
loop_
_entity.id
_entity.type
_entity.pdbx_description
1 polymer ?
#
loop_
_entity_poly.entity_id
_entity_poly.type
_entity_poly.pdbx_seq_one_letter_code
_entity_poly.pdbx_strand_id
1 'polypeptide(L)'
;MACSGSRVCRITLYHAPVWILALISAPSVAYAVDPYSWDDCRDRFDSIRDGTIAEYNGVTQRNIGIFIYNGTPRGLDSSYPRDQYLLLTYEGCKRICGESTIVFNKTTSIVGILATWVFPLAILLGLPFESPHRHRIRRTLSAIGTWLGTPQTALTASIWNFRSTRECYRRARDAGLRQVSWVDAYYLLSCFNQFELGVGSRGDKVRQTIGPEHGGGVNVDRFTDEEIFLQTLVYGLFRPLSNVSIRAHGHGDADEIPLRELPREAHGPLIDDAVPAHHGPNPRLSGYQRASLTAIEEVEIQLTTELLSALAFQIRMHRRRGVIPTLSSLATFLMAFIFSVVLAFGDLSDSTTIFVLDLGVFFSWLPVLVIFAVVDRNPISSERVANLMSRWLYITYNVRTWAQSARRSVLNPPPAGAAVPEVDPVNNDPITQPPQDPIPTLDAAVRQVSWWYPSMPDRNELGQFQVGSYIGQGRTLEYCGLAAATVHSTMLRGSFSNWTPETPVHYARKISHRLRGRRPLAWHMTALTCLAIVWIEVGLATMADYITPTVGLGCWSLIFLIYGFLSSMSWFLQFLTLPSGQDRWDRVKREVATWLSHTCNGIAVLWIILIVVLLASGVLNNCYCNSCMPGFTGAGGYTDLVSSFGFFRDNYGLTTPWIVAAVVGASIPTMALIVALWWWRTCKLLWAASELGGEGGLPARRQAAINMQWLGE
;
A
#
# COMPACT_ATOMS: atom_id res chain seq x y z
N MET A 1 9.62 10.54 9.78
CA MET A 1 10.30 11.56 10.60
C MET A 1 11.32 10.95 11.58
N ALA A 2 11.95 9.79 11.26
CA ALA A 2 12.81 9.05 12.19
C ALA A 2 14.33 9.35 12.10
N CYS A 3 14.82 10.14 11.14
CA CYS A 3 16.26 10.46 11.01
C CYS A 3 16.62 11.87 11.52
N SER A 4 16.18 12.26 12.73
CA SER A 4 16.61 13.54 13.32
C SER A 4 17.84 13.41 14.25
N GLY A 5 18.20 12.20 14.71
CA GLY A 5 19.23 12.02 15.75
C GLY A 5 20.59 11.49 15.28
N SER A 6 20.64 10.72 14.19
CA SER A 6 21.89 10.07 13.76
C SER A 6 22.62 10.91 12.70
N ARG A 7 23.84 11.37 13.00
CA ARG A 7 24.75 12.01 12.03
C ARG A 7 25.03 11.10 10.83
N VAL A 8 24.95 9.78 11.01
CA VAL A 8 25.22 8.78 9.96
C VAL A 8 24.15 8.81 8.86
N CYS A 9 22.86 8.97 9.22
CA CYS A 9 21.75 9.00 8.24
C CYS A 9 21.77 10.27 7.36
N ARG A 10 22.36 11.38 7.85
CA ARG A 10 22.54 12.61 7.05
C ARG A 10 23.62 12.45 5.98
N ILE A 11 24.68 11.70 6.27
CA ILE A 11 25.79 11.50 5.32
C ILE A 11 25.32 10.63 4.14
N THR A 12 24.59 9.54 4.39
CA THR A 12 24.16 8.63 3.31
C THR A 12 23.18 9.28 2.31
N LEU A 13 22.28 10.15 2.77
CA LEU A 13 21.27 10.81 1.92
C LEU A 13 21.82 11.99 1.11
N TYR A 14 22.86 12.68 1.60
CA TYR A 14 23.48 13.79 0.87
C TYR A 14 24.48 13.33 -0.20
N HIS A 15 25.10 12.17 -0.03
CA HIS A 15 26.03 11.63 -1.02
C HIS A 15 25.36 10.73 -2.08
N ALA A 16 24.17 10.18 -1.81
CA ALA A 16 23.45 9.36 -2.80
C ALA A 16 23.25 10.07 -4.16
N PRO A 17 22.87 11.36 -4.26
CA PRO A 17 22.76 12.06 -5.54
C PRO A 17 24.11 12.20 -6.26
N VAL A 18 25.21 12.36 -5.51
CA VAL A 18 26.57 12.45 -6.07
C VAL A 18 27.02 11.10 -6.61
N TRP A 19 26.73 9.99 -5.90
CA TRP A 19 26.98 8.64 -6.39
C TRP A 19 26.11 8.28 -7.59
N ILE A 20 24.83 8.70 -7.60
CA ILE A 20 23.93 8.51 -8.74
C ILE A 20 24.42 9.33 -9.94
N LEU A 21 24.81 10.59 -9.76
CA LEU A 21 25.38 11.40 -10.82
C LEU A 21 26.73 10.86 -11.31
N ALA A 22 27.57 10.32 -10.42
CA ALA A 22 28.82 9.66 -10.79
C ALA A 22 28.59 8.33 -11.53
N LEU A 23 27.57 7.56 -11.15
CA LEU A 23 27.15 6.34 -11.87
C LEU A 23 26.50 6.65 -13.22
N ILE A 24 25.82 7.79 -13.35
CA ILE A 24 25.23 8.26 -14.61
C ILE A 24 26.28 8.94 -15.51
N SER A 25 27.32 9.54 -14.94
CA SER A 25 28.40 10.20 -15.70
C SER A 25 29.56 9.27 -16.05
N ALA A 26 29.75 8.15 -15.33
CA ALA A 26 30.77 7.15 -15.68
C ALA A 26 30.57 6.55 -17.10
N PRO A 27 29.34 6.28 -17.59
CA PRO A 27 29.11 5.88 -18.97
C PRO A 27 29.44 6.97 -19.99
N SER A 28 29.38 8.26 -19.63
CA SER A 28 29.65 9.37 -20.56
C SER A 28 31.09 9.37 -21.09
N VAL A 29 32.02 8.76 -20.35
CA VAL A 29 33.44 8.61 -20.75
C VAL A 29 33.63 7.43 -21.72
N ALA A 30 32.67 6.51 -21.82
CA ALA A 30 32.72 5.38 -22.75
C ALA A 30 32.27 5.72 -24.19
N TYR A 31 31.75 6.92 -24.45
CA TYR A 31 31.23 7.34 -25.77
C TYR A 31 32.30 7.70 -26.81
N ALA A 32 33.59 7.62 -26.48
CA ALA A 32 34.67 7.96 -27.41
C ALA A 32 35.26 6.73 -28.15
N VAL A 33 34.64 5.56 -28.06
CA VAL A 33 35.08 4.35 -28.75
C VAL A 33 34.15 4.11 -29.95
N ASP A 34 34.73 3.94 -31.14
CA ASP A 34 33.99 3.66 -32.37
C ASP A 34 33.03 2.47 -32.15
N PRO A 35 31.73 2.61 -32.47
CA PRO A 35 30.72 1.58 -32.19
C PRO A 35 31.01 0.35 -33.06
N TYR A 36 31.57 -0.67 -32.43
CA TYR A 36 31.83 -1.96 -33.05
C TYR A 36 30.53 -2.77 -33.15
N SER A 37 30.20 -3.32 -34.32
CA SER A 37 29.01 -4.18 -34.51
C SER A 37 29.36 -5.68 -34.58
N TRP A 38 28.38 -6.55 -34.30
CA TRP A 38 28.56 -8.00 -34.46
C TRP A 38 28.80 -8.41 -35.91
N ASP A 39 28.25 -7.65 -36.86
CA ASP A 39 28.48 -7.86 -38.29
C ASP A 39 29.94 -7.55 -38.65
N ASP A 40 30.54 -6.50 -38.08
CA ASP A 40 31.97 -6.21 -38.26
C ASP A 40 32.87 -7.34 -37.69
N CYS A 41 32.44 -7.99 -36.60
CA CYS A 41 33.16 -9.15 -36.07
C CYS A 41 33.07 -10.36 -36.98
N ARG A 42 31.88 -10.61 -37.51
CA ARG A 42 31.64 -11.67 -38.49
C ARG A 42 32.44 -11.43 -39.77
N ASP A 43 32.37 -10.23 -40.34
CA ASP A 43 33.09 -9.87 -41.56
C ASP A 43 34.61 -9.99 -41.36
N ARG A 44 35.11 -9.62 -40.18
CA ARG A 44 36.52 -9.79 -39.84
C ARG A 44 36.89 -11.26 -39.70
N PHE A 45 36.05 -12.06 -39.04
CA PHE A 45 36.27 -13.51 -38.95
C PHE A 45 36.33 -14.14 -40.35
N ASP A 46 35.35 -13.82 -41.20
CA ASP A 46 35.26 -14.34 -42.57
C ASP A 46 36.47 -13.88 -43.40
N SER A 47 36.90 -12.62 -43.25
CA SER A 47 38.10 -12.09 -43.91
C SER A 47 39.40 -12.80 -43.49
N ILE A 48 39.53 -13.21 -42.22
CA ILE A 48 40.69 -14.01 -41.76
C ILE A 48 40.59 -15.45 -42.28
N ARG A 49 39.39 -16.03 -42.27
CA ARG A 49 39.13 -17.39 -42.77
C ARG A 49 39.46 -17.51 -44.26
N ASP A 50 39.02 -16.53 -45.05
CA ASP A 50 39.16 -16.51 -46.51
C ASP A 50 40.57 -16.03 -46.93
N GLY A 51 41.41 -15.63 -45.97
CA GLY A 51 42.80 -15.22 -46.19
C GLY A 51 42.96 -13.79 -46.71
N THR A 52 41.88 -13.01 -46.73
CA THR A 52 41.93 -11.57 -47.06
C THR A 52 42.74 -10.78 -46.03
N ILE A 53 42.66 -11.17 -44.75
CA ILE A 53 43.48 -10.63 -43.67
C ILE A 53 44.47 -11.72 -43.22
N ALA A 54 45.77 -11.49 -43.40
CA ALA A 54 46.81 -12.47 -43.08
C ALA A 54 46.90 -12.75 -41.56
N GLU A 55 46.76 -11.70 -40.74
CA GLU A 55 46.79 -11.80 -39.28
C GLU A 55 46.02 -10.65 -38.64
N TYR A 56 45.28 -10.94 -37.56
CA TYR A 56 44.65 -9.95 -36.69
C TYR A 56 44.75 -10.39 -35.23
N ASN A 57 45.39 -9.59 -34.36
CA ASN A 57 45.57 -9.89 -32.93
C ASN A 57 46.13 -11.30 -32.65
N GLY A 58 47.06 -11.79 -33.48
CA GLY A 58 47.63 -13.13 -33.37
C GLY A 58 46.72 -14.25 -33.87
N VAL A 59 45.58 -13.94 -34.48
CA VAL A 59 44.71 -14.88 -35.20
C VAL A 59 45.08 -14.85 -36.68
N THR A 60 45.44 -16.01 -37.21
CA THR A 60 45.81 -16.25 -38.61
C THR A 60 44.91 -17.32 -39.19
N GLN A 61 44.85 -17.42 -40.52
CA GLN A 61 44.11 -18.49 -41.20
C GLN A 61 44.51 -19.91 -40.71
N ARG A 62 45.76 -20.11 -40.27
CA ARG A 62 46.25 -21.42 -39.80
C ARG A 62 45.78 -21.78 -38.40
N ASN A 63 45.60 -20.80 -37.52
CA ASN A 63 45.26 -21.04 -36.10
C ASN A 63 43.80 -20.70 -35.74
N ILE A 64 43.03 -20.15 -36.68
CA ILE A 64 41.63 -19.76 -36.47
C ILE A 64 40.76 -20.90 -35.92
N GLY A 65 41.05 -22.14 -36.31
CA GLY A 65 40.33 -23.33 -35.83
C GLY A 65 40.38 -23.55 -34.31
N ILE A 66 41.39 -23.02 -33.61
CA ILE A 66 41.50 -23.11 -32.14
C ILE A 66 40.50 -22.17 -31.45
N PHE A 67 40.13 -21.09 -32.14
CA PHE A 67 39.21 -20.08 -31.64
C PHE A 67 37.75 -20.40 -31.99
N ILE A 68 37.50 -21.46 -32.76
CA ILE A 68 36.17 -21.95 -33.07
C ILE A 68 35.76 -22.97 -32.00
N TYR A 69 34.58 -22.77 -31.41
CA TYR A 69 34.03 -23.71 -30.45
C TYR A 69 33.38 -24.89 -31.18
N ASN A 70 34.01 -26.06 -31.17
CA ASN A 70 33.53 -27.25 -31.91
C ASN A 70 32.47 -28.08 -31.18
N GLY A 71 32.09 -27.73 -29.95
CA GLY A 71 31.06 -28.45 -29.23
C GLY A 71 29.65 -28.24 -29.80
N THR A 72 28.73 -29.13 -29.47
CA THR A 72 27.31 -28.97 -29.77
C THR A 72 26.73 -27.88 -28.86
N PRO A 73 26.20 -26.77 -29.41
CA PRO A 73 25.50 -25.78 -28.59
C PRO A 73 24.30 -26.43 -27.91
N ARG A 74 24.09 -26.09 -26.65
CA ARG A 74 23.00 -26.69 -25.87
C ARG A 74 21.65 -26.23 -26.43
N GLY A 75 20.73 -27.16 -26.66
CA GLY A 75 19.41 -26.87 -27.23
C GLY A 75 19.35 -26.80 -28.76
N LEU A 76 20.49 -26.79 -29.47
CA LEU A 76 20.50 -27.02 -30.92
C LEU A 76 20.40 -28.52 -31.19
N ASP A 77 19.59 -28.91 -32.17
CA ASP A 77 19.57 -30.29 -32.63
C ASP A 77 20.95 -30.70 -33.14
N SER A 78 21.46 -31.83 -32.63
CA SER A 78 22.71 -32.45 -33.08
C SER A 78 22.74 -32.78 -34.57
N SER A 79 21.57 -32.88 -35.22
CA SER A 79 21.45 -33.11 -36.66
C SER A 79 21.74 -31.87 -37.52
N TYR A 80 21.80 -30.67 -36.91
CA TYR A 80 21.93 -29.43 -37.64
C TYR A 80 23.34 -29.25 -38.23
N PRO A 81 23.46 -28.88 -39.52
CA PRO A 81 24.75 -28.77 -40.21
C PRO A 81 25.67 -27.70 -39.58
N ARG A 82 26.89 -28.13 -39.23
CA ARG A 82 27.87 -27.33 -38.46
C ARG A 82 28.38 -26.09 -39.20
N ASP A 83 28.38 -26.11 -40.53
CA ASP A 83 28.81 -25.03 -41.41
C ASP A 83 27.84 -23.84 -41.44
N GLN A 84 26.60 -24.03 -40.98
CA GLN A 84 25.58 -22.98 -41.01
C GLN A 84 25.59 -22.06 -39.78
N TYR A 85 26.39 -22.36 -38.76
CA TYR A 85 26.51 -21.53 -37.57
C TYR A 85 27.95 -21.39 -37.10
N LEU A 86 28.30 -20.21 -36.58
CA LEU A 86 29.65 -19.87 -36.16
C LEU A 86 29.66 -19.56 -34.67
N LEU A 87 30.27 -20.47 -33.90
CA LEU A 87 30.54 -20.28 -32.49
C LEU A 87 32.02 -20.00 -32.27
N LEU A 88 32.33 -18.87 -31.65
CA LEU A 88 33.68 -18.55 -31.21
C LEU A 88 33.86 -18.93 -29.76
N THR A 89 35.03 -19.41 -29.36
CA THR A 89 35.38 -19.49 -27.94
C THR A 89 35.46 -18.09 -27.34
N TYR A 90 35.38 -17.95 -26.01
CA TYR A 90 35.55 -16.65 -25.34
C TYR A 90 36.84 -15.92 -25.78
N GLU A 91 37.96 -16.64 -25.81
CA GLU A 91 39.25 -16.10 -26.26
C GLU A 91 39.21 -15.72 -27.74
N GLY A 92 38.53 -16.54 -28.57
CA GLY A 92 38.31 -16.24 -29.98
C GLY A 92 37.53 -14.95 -30.19
N CYS A 93 36.40 -14.80 -29.48
CA CYS A 93 35.61 -13.58 -29.49
C CYS A 93 36.46 -12.38 -29.05
N LYS A 94 37.20 -12.49 -27.95
CA LYS A 94 38.05 -11.40 -27.45
C LYS A 94 39.12 -10.97 -28.46
N ARG A 95 39.77 -11.91 -29.15
CA ARG A 95 40.84 -11.59 -30.11
C ARG A 95 40.32 -11.06 -31.44
N ILE A 96 39.22 -11.63 -31.94
CA ILE A 96 38.66 -11.29 -33.26
C ILE A 96 37.75 -10.05 -33.15
N CYS A 97 36.81 -10.07 -32.21
CA CYS A 97 35.88 -8.96 -31.98
C CYS A 97 36.51 -7.79 -31.20
N GLY A 98 37.57 -8.06 -30.42
CA GLY A 98 38.20 -7.07 -29.54
C GLY A 98 37.62 -7.09 -28.12
N GLU A 99 38.21 -6.26 -27.26
CA GLU A 99 37.83 -6.12 -25.84
C GLU A 99 36.82 -4.97 -25.61
N SER A 100 36.54 -4.17 -26.64
CA SER A 100 35.58 -3.08 -26.60
C SER A 100 34.14 -3.58 -26.45
N THR A 101 33.34 -2.83 -25.69
CA THR A 101 31.88 -3.05 -25.60
C THR A 101 31.21 -2.79 -26.95
N ILE A 102 30.29 -3.66 -27.34
CA ILE A 102 29.53 -3.52 -28.58
C ILE A 102 28.38 -2.56 -28.28
N VAL A 103 28.52 -1.32 -28.74
CA VAL A 103 27.50 -0.29 -28.54
C VAL A 103 26.32 -0.58 -29.46
N PHE A 104 25.09 -0.45 -28.95
CA PHE A 104 23.90 -0.50 -29.78
C PHE A 104 23.92 0.69 -30.77
N ASN A 105 24.28 0.43 -32.03
CA ASN A 105 24.38 1.45 -33.07
C ASN A 105 23.01 2.07 -33.45
N LYS A 106 21.90 1.50 -32.97
CA LYS A 106 20.54 2.01 -33.21
C LYS A 106 20.07 2.85 -32.02
N THR A 107 20.27 4.17 -32.12
CA THR A 107 19.64 5.17 -31.22
C THR A 107 18.13 4.95 -31.09
N THR A 108 17.48 4.44 -32.15
CA THR A 108 16.07 4.07 -32.19
C THR A 108 15.70 2.97 -31.20
N SER A 109 16.55 1.96 -30.99
CA SER A 109 16.29 0.88 -30.02
C SER A 109 16.37 1.39 -28.58
N ILE A 110 17.35 2.24 -28.26
CA ILE A 110 17.46 2.87 -26.93
C ILE A 110 16.25 3.76 -26.66
N VAL A 111 15.84 4.59 -27.62
CA VAL A 111 14.64 5.41 -27.50
C VAL A 111 13.39 4.54 -27.39
N GLY A 112 13.32 3.40 -28.07
CA GLY A 112 12.23 2.43 -27.96
C GLY A 112 12.14 1.82 -26.55
N ILE A 113 13.27 1.39 -25.97
CA ILE A 113 13.36 0.88 -24.59
C ILE A 113 12.94 1.97 -23.59
N LEU A 114 13.51 3.17 -23.73
CA LEU A 114 13.19 4.29 -22.87
C LEU A 114 11.72 4.68 -23.02
N ALA A 115 11.19 4.78 -24.23
CA ALA A 115 9.79 5.12 -24.43
C ALA A 115 8.87 4.05 -23.83
N THR A 116 9.15 2.77 -24.06
CA THR A 116 8.29 1.69 -23.61
C THR A 116 8.26 1.57 -22.10
N TRP A 117 9.37 1.82 -21.40
CA TRP A 117 9.49 1.55 -19.96
C TRP A 117 9.63 2.81 -19.08
N VAL A 118 10.19 3.90 -19.61
CA VAL A 118 10.27 5.20 -18.91
C VAL A 118 8.98 6.00 -19.02
N PHE A 119 8.20 5.92 -20.12
CA PHE A 119 6.88 6.59 -20.14
C PHE A 119 5.89 6.02 -19.11
N PRO A 120 5.84 4.70 -18.84
CA PRO A 120 5.09 4.16 -17.71
C PRO A 120 5.60 4.66 -16.35
N LEU A 121 6.92 4.87 -16.21
CA LEU A 121 7.47 5.57 -15.04
C LEU A 121 7.00 7.03 -14.98
N ALA A 122 6.80 7.70 -16.12
CA ALA A 122 6.15 9.01 -16.15
C ALA A 122 4.68 8.94 -15.72
N ILE A 123 3.96 7.84 -15.98
CA ILE A 123 2.63 7.58 -15.41
C ILE A 123 2.73 7.39 -13.90
N LEU A 124 3.75 6.67 -13.40
CA LEU A 124 4.01 6.60 -11.95
C LEU A 124 4.20 8.01 -11.40
N LEU A 125 5.07 8.84 -11.99
CA LEU A 125 5.28 10.24 -11.57
C LEU A 125 4.02 11.10 -11.70
N GLY A 126 3.15 10.77 -12.67
CA GLY A 126 1.85 11.37 -12.92
C GLY A 126 0.76 10.87 -11.98
N LEU A 127 1.01 9.80 -11.20
CA LEU A 127 0.16 9.48 -10.07
C LEU A 127 0.24 10.68 -9.13
N PRO A 128 -0.88 11.32 -8.80
CA PRO A 128 -0.92 12.49 -7.93
C PRO A 128 -0.52 12.09 -6.51
N PHE A 129 0.79 12.05 -6.29
CA PHE A 129 1.40 11.82 -5.00
C PHE A 129 1.36 13.11 -4.20
N GLU A 130 0.45 13.11 -3.23
CA GLU A 130 0.22 14.12 -2.20
C GLU A 130 -0.12 15.53 -2.71
N SER A 131 -0.92 16.25 -1.91
CA SER A 131 -1.26 17.65 -2.19
C SER A 131 0.00 18.53 -2.23
N PRO A 132 -0.07 19.73 -2.87
CA PRO A 132 1.09 20.62 -3.08
C PRO A 132 1.66 21.22 -1.79
N HIS A 133 2.32 20.41 -0.96
CA HIS A 133 3.01 20.84 0.26
C HIS A 133 4.51 20.56 0.20
N ARG A 134 5.26 21.30 1.03
CA ARG A 134 6.73 21.48 1.04
C ARG A 134 7.57 20.19 1.08
N HIS A 135 6.98 19.05 1.41
CA HIS A 135 7.68 17.75 1.52
C HIS A 135 7.25 16.71 0.46
N ARG A 136 6.51 17.12 -0.58
CA ARG A 136 5.95 16.26 -1.64
C ARG A 136 6.97 15.32 -2.29
N ILE A 137 8.09 15.87 -2.75
CA ILE A 137 9.09 15.10 -3.52
C ILE A 137 9.68 13.97 -2.66
N ARG A 138 10.03 14.25 -1.41
CA ARG A 138 10.66 13.26 -0.53
C ARG A 138 9.75 12.06 -0.24
N ARG A 139 8.47 12.32 0.06
CA ARG A 139 7.50 11.23 0.34
C ARG A 139 7.17 10.44 -0.91
N THR A 140 7.05 11.12 -2.05
CA THR A 140 6.85 10.48 -3.35
C THR A 140 8.03 9.58 -3.71
N LEU A 141 9.26 10.08 -3.60
CA LEU A 141 10.47 9.29 -3.85
C LEU A 141 10.61 8.12 -2.86
N SER A 142 10.19 8.30 -1.60
CA SER A 142 10.16 7.21 -0.62
C SER A 142 9.16 6.12 -0.99
N ALA A 143 7.99 6.50 -1.51
CA ALA A 143 6.98 5.55 -1.99
C ALA A 143 7.49 4.80 -3.23
N ILE A 144 8.00 5.53 -4.23
CA ILE A 144 8.59 4.93 -5.44
C ILE A 144 9.75 4.00 -5.07
N GLY A 145 10.63 4.43 -4.16
CA GLY A 145 11.74 3.60 -3.68
C GLY A 145 11.27 2.35 -2.94
N THR A 146 10.11 2.40 -2.28
CA THR A 146 9.50 1.20 -1.66
C THR A 146 8.88 0.29 -2.72
N TRP A 147 8.20 0.85 -3.72
CA TRP A 147 7.57 0.10 -4.80
C TRP A 147 8.58 -0.62 -5.70
N LEU A 148 9.63 0.07 -6.11
CA LEU A 148 10.69 -0.49 -6.94
C LEU A 148 11.66 -1.36 -6.11
N GLY A 149 11.91 -0.98 -4.86
CA GLY A 149 12.84 -1.71 -3.99
C GLY A 149 12.29 -3.00 -3.42
N THR A 150 10.99 -3.06 -3.11
CA THR A 150 10.31 -4.27 -2.59
C THR A 150 8.86 -4.36 -3.08
N PRO A 151 8.67 -4.65 -4.38
CA PRO A 151 7.33 -4.71 -4.97
C PRO A 151 6.42 -5.73 -4.28
N GLN A 152 6.98 -6.83 -3.76
CA GLN A 152 6.22 -7.87 -3.04
C GLN A 152 5.56 -7.29 -1.79
N THR A 153 6.29 -6.48 -1.02
CA THR A 153 5.75 -5.83 0.18
C THR A 153 4.70 -4.80 -0.19
N ALA A 154 4.99 -3.94 -1.17
CA ALA A 154 4.07 -2.89 -1.60
C ALA A 154 2.75 -3.46 -2.13
N LEU A 155 2.82 -4.54 -2.91
CA LEU A 155 1.66 -5.33 -3.34
C LEU A 155 0.92 -5.95 -2.16
N THR A 156 1.63 -6.54 -1.20
CA THR A 156 1.02 -7.13 0.01
C THR A 156 0.19 -6.11 0.77
N ALA A 157 0.75 -4.92 1.04
CA ALA A 157 0.04 -3.86 1.73
C ALA A 157 -1.18 -3.36 0.94
N SER A 158 -1.04 -3.16 -0.37
CA SER A 158 -2.12 -2.65 -1.23
C SER A 158 -3.27 -3.67 -1.36
N ILE A 159 -2.96 -4.93 -1.63
CA ILE A 159 -3.97 -6.00 -1.74
C ILE A 159 -4.62 -6.28 -0.38
N TRP A 160 -3.87 -6.20 0.72
CA TRP A 160 -4.42 -6.36 2.07
C TRP A 160 -5.40 -5.25 2.44
N ASN A 161 -5.07 -3.98 2.17
CA ASN A 161 -5.99 -2.86 2.39
C ASN A 161 -7.26 -3.03 1.56
N PHE A 162 -7.09 -3.46 0.31
CA PHE A 162 -8.21 -3.70 -0.56
C PHE A 162 -9.11 -4.84 -0.07
N ARG A 163 -8.51 -5.94 0.39
CA ARG A 163 -9.22 -7.05 1.04
C ARG A 163 -9.98 -6.58 2.30
N SER A 164 -9.36 -5.73 3.11
CA SER A 164 -9.98 -5.15 4.31
C SER A 164 -11.18 -4.27 3.96
N THR A 165 -11.09 -3.51 2.87
CA THR A 165 -12.21 -2.73 2.32
C THR A 165 -13.36 -3.63 1.86
N ARG A 166 -13.05 -4.74 1.18
CA ARG A 166 -14.06 -5.72 0.76
C ARG A 166 -14.76 -6.37 1.95
N GLU A 167 -14.04 -6.68 3.01
CA GLU A 167 -14.65 -7.23 4.24
C GLU A 167 -15.56 -6.18 4.90
N CYS A 168 -15.13 -4.91 4.97
CA CYS A 168 -15.98 -3.81 5.43
C CYS A 168 -17.27 -3.68 4.58
N TYR A 169 -17.17 -3.77 3.24
CA TYR A 169 -18.33 -3.78 2.35
C TYR A 169 -19.26 -4.95 2.63
N ARG A 170 -18.72 -6.16 2.76
CA ARG A 170 -19.51 -7.36 3.05
C ARG A 170 -20.30 -7.19 4.35
N ARG A 171 -19.66 -6.63 5.38
CA ARG A 171 -20.32 -6.34 6.67
C ARG A 171 -21.41 -5.29 6.56
N ALA A 172 -21.16 -4.19 5.85
CA ALA A 172 -22.17 -3.18 5.59
C ALA A 172 -23.38 -3.76 4.84
N ARG A 173 -23.14 -4.68 3.89
CA ARG A 173 -24.20 -5.38 3.16
C ARG A 173 -24.99 -6.33 4.06
N ASP A 174 -24.30 -7.15 4.84
CA ASP A 174 -24.92 -8.16 5.71
C ASP A 174 -25.73 -7.50 6.86
N ALA A 175 -25.31 -6.32 7.32
CA ALA A 175 -26.03 -5.50 8.30
C ALA A 175 -27.40 -5.00 7.78
N GLY A 176 -27.62 -5.04 6.46
CA GLY A 176 -28.84 -4.59 5.80
C GLY A 176 -28.63 -3.22 5.16
N LEU A 177 -28.61 -3.19 3.82
CA LEU A 177 -28.37 -2.00 3.00
C LEU A 177 -29.33 -0.82 3.22
N ARG A 178 -30.39 -0.99 4.03
CA ARG A 178 -31.37 0.06 4.33
C ARG A 178 -30.84 1.14 5.26
N GLN A 179 -29.73 0.91 5.97
CA GLN A 179 -29.18 1.87 6.92
C GLN A 179 -27.87 2.47 6.44
N VAL A 180 -27.95 3.72 5.99
CA VAL A 180 -26.82 4.52 5.48
C VAL A 180 -25.67 4.59 6.49
N SER A 181 -25.97 4.60 7.79
CA SER A 181 -24.98 4.69 8.87
C SER A 181 -24.00 3.51 8.93
N TRP A 182 -24.42 2.28 8.62
CA TRP A 182 -23.51 1.14 8.55
C TRP A 182 -22.52 1.26 7.39
N VAL A 183 -22.99 1.75 6.25
CA VAL A 183 -22.16 1.98 5.06
C VAL A 183 -21.13 3.07 5.35
N ASP A 184 -21.52 4.15 6.02
CA ASP A 184 -20.63 5.23 6.44
C ASP A 184 -19.58 4.76 7.45
N ALA A 185 -19.99 4.01 8.48
CA ALA A 185 -19.10 3.49 9.51
C ALA A 185 -18.01 2.57 8.91
N TYR A 186 -18.42 1.60 8.11
CA TYR A 186 -17.48 0.66 7.48
C TYR A 186 -16.64 1.31 6.37
N TYR A 187 -17.17 2.31 5.67
CA TYR A 187 -16.38 3.11 4.75
C TYR A 187 -15.28 3.88 5.48
N LEU A 188 -15.61 4.60 6.56
CA LEU A 188 -14.63 5.34 7.34
C LEU A 188 -13.60 4.42 7.98
N LEU A 189 -14.02 3.27 8.53
CA LEU A 189 -13.10 2.27 9.06
C LEU A 189 -12.10 1.79 8.00
N SER A 190 -12.56 1.57 6.76
CA SER A 190 -11.66 1.21 5.65
C SER A 190 -10.68 2.34 5.31
N CYS A 191 -11.08 3.60 5.46
CA CYS A 191 -10.19 4.74 5.25
C CYS A 191 -9.15 4.86 6.37
N PHE A 192 -9.54 4.70 7.64
CA PHE A 192 -8.63 4.70 8.78
C PHE A 192 -7.56 3.60 8.68
N ASN A 193 -7.88 2.46 8.08
CA ASN A 193 -6.91 1.38 7.84
C ASN A 193 -5.73 1.78 6.93
N GLN A 194 -5.83 2.90 6.23
CA GLN A 194 -4.79 3.40 5.33
C GLN A 194 -3.86 4.43 5.98
N PHE A 195 -4.02 4.67 7.29
CA PHE A 195 -3.19 5.59 8.06
C PHE A 195 -2.51 4.87 9.22
N GLU A 196 -1.34 5.37 9.61
CA GLU A 196 -0.73 5.05 10.89
C GLU A 196 -1.65 5.50 12.04
N LEU A 197 -1.77 4.67 13.07
CA LEU A 197 -2.35 5.07 14.34
C LEU A 197 -1.36 6.03 15.00
N GLY A 198 -1.72 7.30 15.21
CA GLY A 198 -0.77 8.34 15.62
C GLY A 198 -0.25 8.26 17.05
N VAL A 199 -0.34 7.10 17.69
CA VAL A 199 -0.33 7.00 19.15
C VAL A 199 1.01 6.57 19.76
N GLY A 200 2.13 6.74 19.05
CA GLY A 200 3.41 6.29 19.61
C GLY A 200 4.69 6.80 18.97
N SER A 201 4.63 7.49 17.84
CA SER A 201 5.86 7.87 17.12
C SER A 201 6.60 9.08 17.74
N ARG A 202 6.06 9.70 18.79
CA ARG A 202 6.65 10.90 19.43
C ARG A 202 6.93 10.76 20.93
N GLY A 203 6.89 9.53 21.45
CA GLY A 203 7.05 9.22 22.88
C GLY A 203 8.50 9.04 23.33
N ASP A 204 9.34 10.08 23.23
CA ASP A 204 10.69 10.01 23.84
C ASP A 204 11.20 11.29 24.51
N LYS A 205 10.39 12.36 24.65
CA LYS A 205 10.89 13.59 25.32
C LYS A 205 10.00 14.28 26.34
N VAL A 206 8.74 13.90 26.49
CA VAL A 206 7.92 14.44 27.59
C VAL A 206 7.75 13.35 28.64
N ARG A 207 8.87 12.97 29.26
CA ARG A 207 8.85 12.39 30.60
C ARG A 207 8.43 13.53 31.51
N GLN A 208 7.12 13.75 31.60
CA GLN A 208 6.54 14.65 32.58
C GLN A 208 6.91 14.03 33.94
N THR A 209 7.94 14.59 34.55
CA THR A 209 8.27 14.46 35.97
C THR A 209 7.10 15.01 36.77
N ILE A 210 6.00 14.27 36.81
CA ILE A 210 5.00 14.42 37.86
C ILE A 210 5.64 13.74 39.06
N GLY A 211 6.11 14.57 39.99
CA GLY A 211 6.81 14.15 41.19
C GLY A 211 5.99 13.12 41.99
N PRO A 212 6.67 12.18 42.65
CA PRO A 212 6.02 11.21 43.51
C PRO A 212 5.67 11.90 44.84
N GLU A 213 4.55 12.63 44.90
CA GLU A 213 4.06 13.12 46.18
C GLU A 213 2.64 12.61 46.48
N HIS A 214 2.64 11.65 47.41
CA HIS A 214 1.65 11.40 48.47
C HIS A 214 0.41 10.55 48.14
N GLY A 215 0.48 9.28 48.57
CA GLY A 215 -0.54 8.67 49.44
C GLY A 215 -1.70 7.91 48.78
N GLY A 216 -1.58 6.57 48.72
CA GLY A 216 -2.72 5.65 48.89
C GLY A 216 -3.86 5.67 47.86
N GLY A 217 -3.64 6.16 46.65
CA GLY A 217 -4.66 6.18 45.59
C GLY A 217 -4.88 4.80 44.96
N VAL A 218 -6.14 4.38 44.87
CA VAL A 218 -6.63 3.28 44.03
C VAL A 218 -5.89 3.31 42.68
N ASN A 219 -5.32 2.18 42.24
CA ASN A 219 -4.75 2.03 40.90
C ASN A 219 -5.87 2.23 39.87
N VAL A 220 -6.15 3.48 39.52
CA VAL A 220 -6.99 3.82 38.38
C VAL A 220 -6.18 3.38 37.17
N ASP A 221 -6.59 2.29 36.55
CA ASP A 221 -5.97 1.75 35.34
C ASP A 221 -5.79 2.90 34.34
N ARG A 222 -4.53 3.32 34.17
CA ARG A 222 -4.18 4.46 33.34
C ARG A 222 -4.31 4.01 31.88
N PHE A 223 -5.40 4.38 31.23
CA PHE A 223 -5.60 4.11 29.81
C PHE A 223 -4.42 4.64 29.01
N THR A 224 -3.92 3.82 28.09
CA THR A 224 -2.92 4.26 27.13
C THR A 224 -3.57 5.22 26.13
N ASP A 225 -2.81 6.17 25.60
CA ASP A 225 -3.29 7.07 24.53
C ASP A 225 -3.92 6.27 23.38
N GLU A 226 -3.41 5.05 23.10
CA GLU A 226 -3.86 4.18 22.01
C GLU A 226 -5.28 3.69 22.27
N GLU A 227 -5.56 3.32 23.51
CA GLU A 227 -6.88 2.91 23.93
C GLU A 227 -7.86 4.08 23.89
N ILE A 228 -7.45 5.30 24.27
CA ILE A 228 -8.30 6.50 24.18
C ILE A 228 -8.65 6.79 22.72
N PHE A 229 -7.67 6.72 21.82
CA PHE A 229 -7.87 6.86 20.37
C PHE A 229 -8.85 5.81 19.84
N LEU A 230 -8.60 4.53 20.13
CA LEU A 230 -9.43 3.41 19.65
C LEU A 230 -10.84 3.45 20.23
N GLN A 231 -10.97 3.84 21.49
CA GLN A 231 -12.25 4.00 22.18
C GLN A 231 -13.09 5.10 21.53
N THR A 232 -12.46 6.23 21.22
CA THR A 232 -13.10 7.35 20.52
C THR A 232 -13.50 6.95 19.10
N LEU A 233 -12.63 6.23 18.38
CA LEU A 233 -12.91 5.70 17.05
C LEU A 233 -14.12 4.74 17.09
N VAL A 234 -14.12 3.74 17.97
CA VAL A 234 -15.22 2.78 18.11
C VAL A 234 -16.52 3.49 18.47
N TYR A 235 -16.46 4.44 19.41
CA TYR A 235 -17.62 5.22 19.81
C TYR A 235 -18.20 6.01 18.62
N GLY A 236 -17.38 6.76 17.89
CA GLY A 236 -17.84 7.53 16.73
C GLY A 236 -18.39 6.67 15.59
N LEU A 237 -17.78 5.50 15.35
CA LEU A 237 -18.20 4.60 14.28
C LEU A 237 -19.52 3.88 14.59
N PHE A 238 -19.69 3.39 15.82
CA PHE A 238 -20.76 2.43 16.13
C PHE A 238 -21.86 2.99 17.05
N ARG A 239 -21.64 4.11 17.78
CA ARG A 239 -22.73 4.77 18.53
C ARG A 239 -23.93 5.14 17.66
N PRO A 240 -23.76 5.68 16.43
CA PRO A 240 -24.86 5.96 15.50
C PRO A 240 -25.80 4.78 15.22
N LEU A 241 -25.32 3.55 15.43
CA LEU A 241 -26.03 2.33 15.06
C LEU A 241 -26.94 1.81 16.19
N SER A 242 -26.78 2.32 17.42
CA SER A 242 -27.54 1.88 18.59
C SER A 242 -29.03 2.26 18.54
N ASN A 243 -29.42 3.30 17.80
CA ASN A 243 -30.81 3.79 17.71
C ASN A 243 -31.75 2.84 16.92
N VAL A 244 -31.18 1.93 16.14
CA VAL A 244 -31.94 1.03 15.26
C VAL A 244 -32.88 0.11 16.04
N SER A 245 -32.50 -0.26 17.26
CA SER A 245 -33.31 -1.14 18.11
C SER A 245 -34.57 -0.45 18.65
N ILE A 246 -34.55 0.89 18.82
CA ILE A 246 -35.61 1.61 19.55
C ILE A 246 -36.83 1.83 18.64
N ARG A 247 -36.62 2.16 17.36
CA ARG A 247 -37.74 2.40 16.43
C ARG A 247 -38.43 1.13 15.94
N ALA A 248 -37.76 -0.01 15.92
CA ALA A 248 -38.33 -1.27 15.45
C ALA A 248 -39.35 -1.89 16.43
N HIS A 249 -39.45 -1.39 17.67
CA HIS A 249 -40.39 -1.89 18.67
C HIS A 249 -41.54 -0.89 19.00
N GLY A 250 -41.51 0.31 18.43
CA GLY A 250 -42.51 1.36 18.71
C GLY A 250 -43.72 1.40 17.76
N HIS A 251 -43.73 0.59 16.69
CA HIS A 251 -44.89 0.44 15.81
C HIS A 251 -45.47 -0.95 15.97
N GLY A 252 -46.55 -1.05 16.73
CA GLY A 252 -47.27 -2.28 17.06
C GLY A 252 -48.09 -2.88 15.92
N ASP A 253 -47.57 -2.85 14.69
CA ASP A 253 -48.12 -3.66 13.60
C ASP A 253 -47.41 -5.02 13.64
N ALA A 254 -48.07 -5.97 14.29
CA ALA A 254 -47.62 -7.32 14.59
C ALA A 254 -47.62 -8.26 13.37
N ASP A 255 -47.03 -7.85 12.26
CA ASP A 255 -46.67 -8.78 11.19
C ASP A 255 -45.28 -9.35 11.49
N GLU A 256 -45.26 -10.44 12.26
CA GLU A 256 -44.09 -11.28 12.47
C GLU A 256 -43.52 -11.71 11.11
N ILE A 257 -42.44 -11.05 10.68
CA ILE A 257 -41.64 -11.56 9.57
C ILE A 257 -40.96 -12.84 10.08
N PRO A 258 -41.26 -14.03 9.52
CA PRO A 258 -40.62 -15.25 9.96
C PRO A 258 -39.12 -15.15 9.70
N LEU A 259 -38.35 -15.02 10.78
CA LEU A 259 -36.90 -15.11 10.78
C LEU A 259 -36.55 -16.52 10.30
N ARG A 260 -36.26 -16.62 9.00
CA ARG A 260 -35.77 -17.83 8.34
C ARG A 260 -34.54 -18.32 9.11
N GLU A 261 -34.66 -19.48 9.76
CA GLU A 261 -33.61 -20.13 10.52
C GLU A 261 -32.32 -20.20 9.68
N LEU A 262 -31.30 -19.45 10.10
CA LEU A 262 -29.96 -19.56 9.53
C LEU A 262 -29.33 -20.89 10.02
N PRO A 263 -28.57 -21.60 9.17
CA PRO A 263 -27.99 -22.88 9.53
C PRO A 263 -27.07 -22.74 10.75
N ARG A 264 -27.33 -23.55 11.79
CA ARG A 264 -26.42 -23.78 12.93
C ARG A 264 -25.16 -24.49 12.43
N GLU A 265 -24.18 -23.76 11.90
CA GLU A 265 -22.85 -24.32 11.67
C GLU A 265 -21.89 -23.94 12.81
N ALA A 266 -21.48 -24.98 13.55
CA ALA A 266 -20.24 -25.12 14.31
C ALA A 266 -19.66 -23.86 14.99
N HIS A 267 -20.27 -23.44 16.08
CA HIS A 267 -19.55 -22.67 17.10
C HIS A 267 -18.62 -23.62 17.86
N GLY A 268 -17.30 -23.46 17.67
CA GLY A 268 -16.30 -23.99 18.60
C GLY A 268 -16.53 -23.44 20.03
N PRO A 269 -15.90 -24.04 21.06
CA PRO A 269 -16.16 -23.68 22.45
C PRO A 269 -15.89 -22.20 22.67
N LEU A 270 -16.96 -21.41 22.77
CA LEU A 270 -16.89 -20.03 23.21
C LEU A 270 -16.51 -20.08 24.68
N ILE A 271 -15.42 -19.40 25.02
CA ILE A 271 -15.15 -19.00 26.39
C ILE A 271 -16.29 -18.03 26.76
N ASP A 272 -17.20 -18.51 27.61
CA ASP A 272 -18.23 -17.70 28.25
C ASP A 272 -17.57 -16.71 29.21
N ASP A 273 -16.99 -15.65 28.65
CA ASP A 273 -16.82 -14.39 29.38
C ASP A 273 -18.21 -13.78 29.49
N ALA A 274 -19.05 -14.37 30.34
CA ALA A 274 -20.33 -13.81 30.74
C ALA A 274 -20.02 -12.46 31.38
N VAL A 275 -20.17 -11.38 30.59
CA VAL A 275 -20.24 -10.03 31.13
C VAL A 275 -21.36 -10.10 32.17
N PRO A 276 -21.07 -9.98 33.47
CA PRO A 276 -22.10 -10.06 34.47
C PRO A 276 -23.14 -9.01 34.11
N ALA A 277 -24.39 -9.45 33.92
CA ALA A 277 -25.54 -8.57 33.75
C ALA A 277 -25.74 -7.83 35.07
N HIS A 278 -24.88 -6.86 35.34
CA HIS A 278 -24.89 -6.09 36.56
C HIS A 278 -26.07 -5.13 36.50
N HIS A 279 -26.99 -5.37 37.44
CA HIS A 279 -28.10 -4.53 37.85
C HIS A 279 -29.27 -4.44 36.87
N GLY A 280 -30.33 -5.20 37.18
CA GLY A 280 -31.68 -4.85 36.75
C GLY A 280 -31.99 -3.38 37.08
N PRO A 281 -32.92 -2.75 36.33
CA PRO A 281 -33.18 -1.32 36.41
C PRO A 281 -33.34 -0.90 37.86
N ASN A 282 -32.45 -0.01 38.32
CA ASN A 282 -32.47 0.49 39.69
C ASN A 282 -33.86 1.09 39.92
N PRO A 283 -34.74 0.50 40.77
CA PRO A 283 -36.18 0.77 40.76
C PRO A 283 -36.56 2.15 41.32
N ARG A 284 -35.60 3.09 41.39
CA ARG A 284 -35.71 4.40 42.01
C ARG A 284 -35.48 5.60 41.07
N LEU A 285 -35.22 5.38 39.77
CA LEU A 285 -35.15 6.51 38.83
C LEU A 285 -36.55 7.10 38.62
N SER A 286 -36.68 8.40 38.90
CA SER A 286 -37.92 9.13 38.65
C SER A 286 -38.27 9.05 37.16
N GLY A 287 -39.57 9.13 36.81
CA GLY A 287 -40.00 9.11 35.41
C GLY A 287 -39.33 10.23 34.60
N TYR A 288 -39.10 11.37 35.24
CA TYR A 288 -38.36 12.49 34.70
C TYR A 288 -36.88 12.17 34.40
N GLN A 289 -36.14 11.55 35.34
CA GLN A 289 -34.75 11.17 35.09
C GLN A 289 -34.63 10.21 33.90
N ARG A 290 -35.58 9.28 33.76
CA ARG A 290 -35.64 8.38 32.60
C ARG A 290 -35.85 9.16 31.31
N ALA A 291 -36.81 10.08 31.27
CA ALA A 291 -37.08 10.92 30.09
C ALA A 291 -35.88 11.80 29.70
N SER A 292 -35.19 12.41 30.67
CA SER A 292 -33.98 13.20 30.41
C SER A 292 -32.83 12.33 29.90
N LEU A 293 -32.62 11.13 30.45
CA LEU A 293 -31.59 10.21 29.99
C LEU A 293 -31.85 9.71 28.56
N THR A 294 -33.11 9.39 28.22
CA THR A 294 -33.49 9.00 26.85
C THR A 294 -33.29 10.16 25.87
N ALA A 295 -33.64 11.38 26.25
CA ALA A 295 -33.42 12.56 25.40
C ALA A 295 -31.93 12.85 25.17
N ILE A 296 -31.09 12.75 26.21
CA ILE A 296 -29.63 12.88 26.07
C ILE A 296 -29.09 11.82 25.10
N GLU A 297 -29.57 10.58 25.23
CA GLU A 297 -29.19 9.48 24.34
C GLU A 297 -29.61 9.72 22.89
N GLU A 298 -30.83 10.19 22.64
CA GLU A 298 -31.30 10.52 21.29
C GLU A 298 -30.46 11.63 20.65
N VAL A 299 -30.16 12.70 21.39
CA VAL A 299 -29.33 13.82 20.93
C VAL A 299 -27.89 13.37 20.65
N GLU A 300 -27.31 12.56 21.53
CA GLU A 300 -25.97 11.98 21.35
C GLU A 300 -25.89 11.12 20.08
N ILE A 301 -26.88 10.26 19.86
CA ILE A 301 -26.93 9.41 18.66
C ILE A 301 -27.14 10.27 17.41
N GLN A 302 -28.00 11.28 17.46
CA GLN A 302 -28.21 12.18 16.34
C GLN A 302 -26.93 12.93 15.97
N LEU A 303 -26.23 13.52 16.94
CA LEU A 303 -24.97 14.24 16.72
C LEU A 303 -23.90 13.33 16.11
N THR A 304 -23.69 12.13 16.68
CA THR A 304 -22.70 11.18 16.17
C THR A 304 -23.06 10.67 14.76
N THR A 305 -24.34 10.52 14.44
CA THR A 305 -24.81 10.11 13.10
C THR A 305 -24.55 11.19 12.05
N GLU A 306 -24.86 12.46 12.37
CA GLU A 306 -24.56 13.58 11.48
C GLU A 306 -23.05 13.74 11.29
N LEU A 307 -22.24 13.61 12.34
CA LEU A 307 -20.78 13.65 12.25
C LEU A 307 -20.20 12.54 11.36
N LEU A 308 -20.68 11.31 11.54
CA LEU A 308 -20.24 10.14 10.77
C LEU A 308 -20.56 10.33 9.28
N SER A 309 -21.81 10.67 8.97
CA SER A 309 -22.26 10.87 7.58
C SER A 309 -21.59 12.06 6.91
N ALA A 310 -21.36 13.16 7.64
CA ALA A 310 -20.64 14.33 7.16
C ALA A 310 -19.19 13.98 6.76
N LEU A 311 -18.45 13.29 7.64
CA LEU A 311 -17.08 12.88 7.33
C LEU A 311 -17.04 11.89 6.16
N ALA A 312 -17.92 10.88 6.17
CA ALA A 312 -17.99 9.88 5.10
C ALA A 312 -18.28 10.55 3.74
N PHE A 313 -19.25 11.46 3.68
CA PHE A 313 -19.57 12.23 2.48
C PHE A 313 -18.36 13.00 1.95
N GLN A 314 -17.65 13.73 2.81
CA GLN A 314 -16.48 14.53 2.40
C GLN A 314 -15.35 13.66 1.84
N ILE A 315 -15.05 12.53 2.48
CA ILE A 315 -14.00 11.63 2.00
C ILE A 315 -14.40 10.99 0.65
N ARG A 316 -15.68 10.61 0.47
CA ARG A 316 -16.17 10.12 -0.85
C ARG A 316 -16.00 11.14 -1.96
N MET A 317 -16.32 12.40 -1.69
CA MET A 317 -16.13 13.50 -2.65
C MET A 317 -14.66 13.67 -3.03
N HIS A 318 -13.74 13.53 -2.07
CA HIS A 318 -12.31 13.54 -2.35
C HIS A 318 -11.82 12.35 -3.19
N ARG A 319 -12.49 11.20 -3.16
CA ARG A 319 -12.10 10.01 -3.93
C ARG A 319 -12.48 10.12 -5.42
N ARG A 320 -13.68 10.60 -5.74
CA ARG A 320 -14.25 10.60 -7.11
C ARG A 320 -13.38 11.34 -8.14
N ARG A 321 -12.77 12.46 -7.74
CA ARG A 321 -11.98 13.32 -8.64
C ARG A 321 -10.65 12.71 -9.09
N GLY A 322 -10.15 11.66 -8.44
CA GLY A 322 -8.81 11.12 -8.69
C GLY A 322 -8.78 9.83 -9.50
N VAL A 323 -9.84 9.03 -9.47
CA VAL A 323 -9.79 7.64 -9.97
C VAL A 323 -9.99 7.55 -11.47
N ILE A 324 -10.90 8.35 -12.04
CA ILE A 324 -11.24 8.29 -13.47
C ILE A 324 -10.02 8.58 -14.36
N PRO A 325 -9.27 9.69 -14.15
CA PRO A 325 -8.09 9.97 -14.97
C PRO A 325 -7.03 8.88 -14.85
N THR A 326 -6.87 8.28 -13.66
CA THR A 326 -5.86 7.25 -13.45
C THR A 326 -6.25 5.92 -14.08
N LEU A 327 -7.52 5.51 -14.03
CA LEU A 327 -8.00 4.34 -14.77
C LEU A 327 -7.86 4.53 -16.28
N SER A 328 -8.11 5.73 -16.80
CA SER A 328 -7.89 6.03 -18.22
C SER A 328 -6.42 5.91 -18.61
N SER A 329 -5.52 6.50 -17.82
CA SER A 329 -4.06 6.41 -18.05
C SER A 329 -3.55 4.97 -18.00
N LEU A 330 -4.06 4.19 -17.04
CA LEU A 330 -3.75 2.77 -16.91
C LEU A 330 -4.24 1.94 -18.11
N ALA A 331 -5.44 2.21 -18.62
CA ALA A 331 -5.94 1.55 -19.82
C ALA A 331 -5.07 1.84 -21.04
N THR A 332 -4.65 3.11 -21.23
CA THR A 332 -3.70 3.50 -22.28
C THR A 332 -2.37 2.77 -22.12
N PHE A 333 -1.88 2.63 -20.89
CA PHE A 333 -0.65 1.89 -20.61
C PHE A 333 -0.76 0.41 -20.96
N LEU A 334 -1.84 -0.27 -20.57
CA LEU A 334 -2.04 -1.69 -20.93
C LEU A 334 -2.13 -1.88 -22.44
N MET A 335 -2.78 -0.96 -23.16
CA MET A 335 -2.77 -0.97 -24.63
C MET A 335 -1.37 -0.79 -25.19
N ALA A 336 -0.60 0.18 -24.67
CA ALA A 336 0.78 0.40 -25.09
C ALA A 336 1.68 -0.82 -24.80
N PHE A 337 1.50 -1.49 -23.67
CA PHE A 337 2.18 -2.74 -23.35
C PHE A 337 1.82 -3.85 -24.34
N ILE A 338 0.53 -4.05 -24.64
CA ILE A 338 0.08 -5.02 -25.64
C ILE A 338 0.71 -4.70 -27.01
N PHE A 339 0.69 -3.44 -27.44
CA PHE A 339 1.34 -3.04 -28.70
C PHE A 339 2.84 -3.27 -28.67
N SER A 340 3.53 -2.98 -27.56
CA SER A 340 4.95 -3.25 -27.42
C SER A 340 5.25 -4.74 -27.53
N VAL A 341 4.45 -5.60 -26.91
CA VAL A 341 4.60 -7.05 -27.04
C VAL A 341 4.36 -7.47 -28.49
N VAL A 342 3.29 -7.02 -29.14
CA VAL A 342 2.98 -7.35 -30.53
C VAL A 342 4.08 -6.88 -31.49
N LEU A 343 4.58 -5.65 -31.32
CA LEU A 343 5.68 -5.12 -32.12
C LEU A 343 6.98 -5.87 -31.86
N ALA A 344 7.24 -6.27 -30.61
CA ALA A 344 8.39 -7.10 -30.28
C ALA A 344 8.33 -8.47 -30.99
N PHE A 345 7.15 -9.03 -31.20
CA PHE A 345 6.95 -10.25 -31.99
C PHE A 345 6.91 -10.01 -33.51
N GLY A 346 6.51 -8.82 -33.96
CA GLY A 346 6.43 -8.45 -35.38
C GLY A 346 7.79 -8.13 -35.99
N ASP A 347 8.64 -7.41 -35.25
CA ASP A 347 9.99 -6.98 -35.64
C ASP A 347 11.08 -7.91 -35.08
N LEU A 348 10.76 -9.19 -34.90
CA LEU A 348 11.70 -10.20 -34.40
C LEU A 348 12.94 -10.38 -35.27
N SER A 349 13.11 -9.73 -36.43
CA SER A 349 14.34 -9.89 -37.21
C SER A 349 15.60 -9.41 -36.49
N ASP A 350 15.48 -8.45 -35.57
CA ASP A 350 16.61 -7.82 -34.88
C ASP A 350 16.85 -8.41 -33.48
N SER A 351 18.08 -8.81 -33.18
CA SER A 351 18.51 -9.34 -31.86
C SER A 351 18.24 -8.37 -30.70
N THR A 352 18.14 -7.07 -30.96
CA THR A 352 17.85 -6.05 -29.94
C THR A 352 16.45 -6.17 -29.35
N THR A 353 15.52 -6.77 -30.09
CA THR A 353 14.10 -6.82 -29.74
C THR A 353 13.82 -7.77 -28.57
N ILE A 354 14.64 -8.82 -28.44
CA ILE A 354 14.52 -9.83 -27.37
C ILE A 354 14.70 -9.18 -26.00
N PHE A 355 15.74 -8.35 -25.85
CA PHE A 355 16.04 -7.69 -24.58
C PHE A 355 14.92 -6.74 -24.12
N VAL A 356 14.21 -6.13 -25.07
CA VAL A 356 13.06 -5.27 -24.74
C VAL A 356 11.90 -6.11 -24.20
N LEU A 357 11.70 -7.31 -24.75
CA LEU A 357 10.69 -8.25 -24.28
C LEU A 357 11.02 -8.75 -22.86
N ASP A 358 12.26 -9.16 -22.60
CA ASP A 358 12.68 -9.67 -21.28
C ASP A 358 12.56 -8.59 -20.20
N LEU A 359 12.98 -7.36 -20.50
CA LEU A 359 12.78 -6.22 -19.62
C LEU A 359 11.29 -5.97 -19.36
N GLY A 360 10.44 -6.22 -20.36
CA GLY A 360 9.00 -6.05 -20.22
C GLY A 360 8.32 -7.12 -19.40
N VAL A 361 8.70 -8.37 -19.57
CA VAL A 361 8.30 -9.47 -18.70
C VAL A 361 8.81 -9.22 -17.29
N PHE A 362 10.05 -8.74 -17.13
CA PHE A 362 10.60 -8.40 -15.83
C PHE A 362 9.81 -7.30 -15.10
N PHE A 363 9.26 -6.30 -15.80
CA PHE A 363 8.50 -5.19 -15.21
C PHE A 363 6.97 -5.38 -15.22
N SER A 364 6.44 -6.51 -15.67
CA SER A 364 4.98 -6.78 -15.75
C SER A 364 4.26 -6.75 -14.39
N TRP A 365 4.98 -6.94 -13.27
CA TRP A 365 4.44 -6.75 -11.91
C TRP A 365 4.13 -5.29 -11.59
N LEU A 366 4.77 -4.33 -12.26
CA LEU A 366 4.56 -2.90 -12.02
C LEU A 366 3.13 -2.45 -12.34
N PRO A 367 2.53 -2.80 -13.50
CA PRO A 367 1.12 -2.61 -13.76
C PRO A 367 0.22 -3.08 -12.62
N VAL A 368 0.48 -4.29 -12.07
CA VAL A 368 -0.30 -4.87 -10.97
C VAL A 368 -0.27 -3.95 -9.76
N LEU A 369 0.91 -3.47 -9.39
CA LEU A 369 1.09 -2.54 -8.28
C LEU A 369 0.33 -1.23 -8.53
N VAL A 370 0.44 -0.66 -9.73
CA VAL A 370 -0.28 0.56 -10.11
C VAL A 370 -1.79 0.35 -10.01
N ILE A 371 -2.33 -0.73 -10.58
CA ILE A 371 -3.76 -1.06 -10.53
C ILE A 371 -4.26 -1.08 -9.09
N PHE A 372 -3.59 -1.83 -8.21
CA PHE A 372 -4.01 -1.94 -6.82
C PHE A 372 -3.78 -0.65 -6.04
N ALA A 373 -2.71 0.12 -6.30
CA ALA A 373 -2.48 1.42 -5.67
C ALA A 373 -3.56 2.45 -6.06
N VAL A 374 -4.04 2.42 -7.30
CA VAL A 374 -5.13 3.27 -7.79
C VAL A 374 -6.45 2.90 -7.12
N VAL A 375 -6.71 1.61 -7.02
CA VAL A 375 -7.93 1.08 -6.42
C VAL A 375 -7.95 1.26 -4.89
N ASP A 376 -6.79 1.12 -4.23
CA ASP A 376 -6.57 1.43 -2.80
C ASP A 376 -6.62 2.94 -2.51
N ARG A 377 -6.60 3.80 -3.54
CA ARG A 377 -6.62 5.25 -3.33
C ARG A 377 -7.96 5.70 -2.73
N ASN A 378 -7.92 6.21 -1.50
CA ASN A 378 -9.11 6.65 -0.77
C ASN A 378 -9.12 8.15 -0.41
N PRO A 379 -8.02 8.89 -0.62
CA PRO A 379 -8.18 10.32 -0.95
C PRO A 379 -7.14 10.92 -1.91
N ILE A 380 -7.48 12.07 -2.52
CA ILE A 380 -6.55 12.88 -3.34
C ILE A 380 -5.46 13.53 -2.47
N SER A 381 -5.81 13.98 -1.26
CA SER A 381 -4.88 14.52 -0.28
C SER A 381 -4.98 13.71 1.00
N SER A 382 -3.96 12.89 1.25
CA SER A 382 -3.83 12.11 2.48
C SER A 382 -3.76 13.00 3.72
N GLU A 383 -3.01 14.09 3.67
CA GLU A 383 -2.85 15.01 4.80
C GLU A 383 -4.16 15.71 5.16
N ARG A 384 -4.92 16.19 4.15
CA ARG A 384 -6.24 16.78 4.40
C ARG A 384 -7.19 15.77 5.04
N VAL A 385 -7.20 14.52 4.56
CA VAL A 385 -8.07 13.49 5.14
C VAL A 385 -7.63 13.08 6.54
N ALA A 386 -6.33 12.96 6.81
CA ALA A 386 -5.82 12.73 8.16
C ALA A 386 -6.25 13.85 9.12
N ASN A 387 -6.15 15.12 8.68
CA ASN A 387 -6.61 16.27 9.47
C ASN A 387 -8.12 16.22 9.72
N LEU A 388 -8.93 15.95 8.68
CA LEU A 388 -10.39 15.81 8.81
C LEU A 388 -10.77 14.69 9.78
N MET A 389 -10.12 13.52 9.69
CA MET A 389 -10.33 12.41 10.61
C MET A 389 -9.91 12.75 12.05
N SER A 390 -8.80 13.47 12.22
CA SER A 390 -8.32 13.91 13.54
C SER A 390 -9.30 14.90 14.19
N ARG A 391 -9.80 15.87 13.41
CA ARG A 391 -10.85 16.82 13.85
C ARG A 391 -12.14 16.08 14.21
N TRP A 392 -12.55 15.11 13.39
CA TRP A 392 -13.73 14.28 13.66
C TRP A 392 -13.58 13.46 14.94
N LEU A 393 -12.41 12.86 15.19
CA LEU A 393 -12.12 12.13 16.43
C LEU A 393 -12.19 13.05 17.65
N TYR A 394 -11.60 14.24 17.57
CA TYR A 394 -11.66 15.25 18.63
C TYR A 394 -13.10 15.66 18.97
N ILE A 395 -13.91 16.00 17.95
CA ILE A 395 -15.32 16.38 18.16
C ILE A 395 -16.12 15.19 18.72
N THR A 396 -15.88 13.98 18.20
CA THR A 396 -16.52 12.75 18.69
C THR A 396 -16.21 12.51 20.17
N TYR A 397 -14.96 12.74 20.58
CA TYR A 397 -14.57 12.67 21.98
C TYR A 397 -15.33 13.71 22.83
N ASN A 398 -15.45 14.95 22.36
CA ASN A 398 -16.16 16.01 23.08
C ASN A 398 -17.67 15.75 23.19
N VAL A 399 -18.31 15.19 22.16
CA VAL A 399 -19.72 14.76 22.22
C VAL A 399 -19.89 13.68 23.29
N ARG A 400 -18.95 12.72 23.35
CA ARG A 400 -18.97 11.66 24.35
C ARG A 400 -18.82 12.19 25.77
N THR A 401 -17.85 13.07 26.01
CA THR A 401 -17.61 13.64 27.34
C THR A 401 -18.76 14.53 27.78
N TRP A 402 -19.33 15.32 26.87
CA TRP A 402 -20.57 16.07 27.10
C TRP A 402 -21.71 15.14 27.52
N ALA A 403 -22.00 14.08 26.76
CA ALA A 403 -23.08 13.16 27.05
C ALA A 403 -22.89 12.44 28.41
N GLN A 404 -21.64 12.09 28.75
CA GLN A 404 -21.32 11.51 30.05
C GLN A 404 -21.54 12.51 31.20
N SER A 405 -21.11 13.76 31.04
CA SER A 405 -21.32 14.81 32.03
C SER A 405 -22.80 15.10 32.23
N ALA A 406 -23.57 15.24 31.14
CA ALA A 406 -25.01 15.45 31.18
C ALA A 406 -25.74 14.30 31.91
N ARG A 407 -25.40 13.04 31.63
CA ARG A 407 -25.93 11.87 32.35
C ARG A 407 -25.61 11.91 33.84
N ARG A 408 -24.39 12.28 34.23
CA ARG A 408 -23.99 12.39 35.64
C ARG A 408 -24.78 13.49 36.35
N SER A 409 -25.01 14.63 35.72
CA SER A 409 -25.83 15.71 36.28
C SER A 409 -27.28 15.31 36.52
N VAL A 410 -27.85 14.45 35.65
CA VAL A 410 -29.22 13.92 35.82
C VAL A 410 -29.29 12.86 36.93
N LEU A 411 -28.28 11.98 37.00
CA LEU A 411 -28.21 10.90 38.00
C LEU A 411 -27.87 11.41 39.40
N ASN A 412 -27.02 12.41 39.48
CA ASN A 412 -26.56 13.04 40.72
C ASN A 412 -26.97 14.52 40.71
N PRO A 413 -28.28 14.83 40.83
CA PRO A 413 -28.71 16.20 40.93
C PRO A 413 -28.05 16.84 42.17
N PRO A 414 -27.67 18.12 42.11
CA PRO A 414 -27.17 18.83 43.28
C PRO A 414 -28.20 18.72 44.42
N PRO A 415 -27.76 18.56 45.68
CA PRO A 415 -28.67 18.38 46.81
C PRO A 415 -29.64 19.57 46.90
N ALA A 416 -30.93 19.27 47.04
CA ALA A 416 -31.99 20.27 47.16
C ALA A 416 -31.70 21.15 48.39
N GLY A 417 -31.15 22.35 48.18
CA GLY A 417 -30.75 23.25 49.25
C GLY A 417 -29.27 23.64 49.27
N ALA A 418 -28.43 23.14 48.35
CA ALA A 418 -27.15 23.80 48.08
C ALA A 418 -27.45 25.21 47.52
N ALA A 419 -27.42 26.21 48.41
CA ALA A 419 -27.61 27.60 48.07
C ALA A 419 -26.71 27.93 46.87
N VAL A 420 -27.32 28.42 45.80
CA VAL A 420 -26.58 29.00 44.68
C VAL A 420 -25.65 30.03 45.29
N PRO A 421 -24.32 29.93 45.13
CA PRO A 421 -23.40 30.91 45.70
C PRO A 421 -23.86 32.30 45.26
N GLU A 422 -24.11 33.14 46.26
CA GLU A 422 -24.55 34.51 46.12
C GLU A 422 -23.55 35.25 45.22
N VAL A 423 -24.10 35.84 44.16
CA VAL A 423 -23.49 36.63 43.08
C VAL A 423 -22.11 37.21 43.43
N ASP A 424 -21.10 36.91 42.61
CA ASP A 424 -19.81 37.63 42.63
C ASP A 424 -20.05 39.05 42.07
N PRO A 425 -20.01 40.13 42.88
CA PRO A 425 -20.48 41.46 42.49
C PRO A 425 -19.56 42.18 41.48
N VAL A 426 -18.47 41.54 41.04
CA VAL A 426 -17.42 42.20 40.24
C VAL A 426 -17.59 42.00 38.73
N ASN A 427 -18.24 40.92 38.29
CA ASN A 427 -18.53 40.70 36.86
C ASN A 427 -20.05 40.74 36.64
N ASN A 428 -20.56 41.88 36.16
CA ASN A 428 -21.94 42.11 35.73
C ASN A 428 -22.37 41.27 34.51
N ASP A 429 -21.72 40.13 34.24
CA ASP A 429 -22.19 39.19 33.25
C ASP A 429 -23.46 38.52 33.83
N PRO A 430 -24.61 38.60 33.13
CA PRO A 430 -25.82 37.97 33.62
C PRO A 430 -25.58 36.47 33.77
N ILE A 431 -25.54 36.01 35.03
CA ILE A 431 -25.53 34.58 35.35
C ILE A 431 -26.81 34.02 34.75
N THR A 432 -26.66 33.23 33.68
CA THR A 432 -27.71 32.41 33.11
C THR A 432 -28.43 31.69 34.23
N GLN A 433 -29.70 32.05 34.47
CA GLN A 433 -30.60 31.31 35.36
C GLN A 433 -30.46 29.81 35.06
N PRO A 434 -30.49 28.94 36.09
CA PRO A 434 -30.45 27.50 35.84
C PRO A 434 -31.57 27.16 34.84
N PRO A 435 -31.24 26.54 33.69
CA PRO A 435 -32.19 26.35 32.62
C PRO A 435 -33.41 25.59 33.15
N GLN A 436 -34.56 26.26 33.16
CA GLN A 436 -35.82 25.69 33.64
C GLN A 436 -36.41 24.66 32.68
N ASP A 437 -35.85 24.53 31.46
CA ASP A 437 -36.16 23.44 30.54
C ASP A 437 -35.11 22.32 30.66
N PRO A 438 -35.49 21.14 31.19
CA PRO A 438 -34.53 20.14 31.64
C PRO A 438 -34.25 19.01 30.65
N ILE A 439 -34.86 19.10 29.47
CA ILE A 439 -34.61 18.19 28.37
C ILE A 439 -33.61 18.90 27.46
N PRO A 440 -32.35 18.46 27.39
CA PRO A 440 -31.38 19.10 26.52
C PRO A 440 -31.86 19.01 25.09
N THR A 441 -32.21 20.15 24.51
CA THR A 441 -32.51 20.25 23.08
C THR A 441 -31.23 20.04 22.28
N LEU A 442 -31.36 19.58 21.03
CA LEU A 442 -30.22 19.43 20.13
C LEU A 442 -29.41 20.74 20.04
N ASP A 443 -30.08 21.89 19.96
CA ASP A 443 -29.42 23.20 19.88
C ASP A 443 -28.64 23.55 21.15
N ALA A 444 -29.18 23.21 22.33
CA ALA A 444 -28.48 23.40 23.60
C ALA A 444 -27.22 22.51 23.67
N ALA A 445 -27.34 21.25 23.26
CA ALA A 445 -26.21 20.34 23.18
C ALA A 445 -25.13 20.85 22.20
N VAL A 446 -25.54 21.32 21.02
CA VAL A 446 -24.63 21.90 20.03
C VAL A 446 -23.89 23.11 20.61
N ARG A 447 -24.52 23.97 21.42
CA ARG A 447 -23.80 25.10 22.04
C ARG A 447 -22.84 24.69 23.15
N GLN A 448 -23.10 23.58 23.83
CA GLN A 448 -22.28 23.09 24.96
C GLN A 448 -21.10 22.22 24.52
N VAL A 449 -21.22 21.51 23.39
CA VAL A 449 -20.13 20.71 22.85
C VAL A 449 -19.03 21.64 22.35
N SER A 450 -17.80 21.40 22.81
CA SER A 450 -16.63 22.08 22.27
C SER A 450 -16.35 21.60 20.85
N TRP A 451 -16.64 22.45 19.86
CA TRP A 451 -16.33 22.19 18.46
C TRP A 451 -14.89 22.53 18.14
N TRP A 452 -14.38 21.94 17.07
CA TRP A 452 -13.07 22.32 16.55
C TRP A 452 -13.17 23.67 15.83
N TYR A 453 -12.21 24.57 16.07
CA TYR A 453 -12.11 25.87 15.41
C TYR A 453 -10.71 26.05 14.77
N PRO A 454 -10.60 26.75 13.62
CA PRO A 454 -9.29 27.02 12.98
C PRO A 454 -8.30 27.77 13.87
N SER A 455 -8.78 28.55 14.83
CA SER A 455 -7.97 29.33 15.77
C SER A 455 -7.44 28.51 16.96
N MET A 456 -7.84 27.23 17.13
CA MET A 456 -7.30 26.41 18.20
C MET A 456 -5.78 26.25 18.03
N PRO A 457 -4.98 26.51 19.08
CA PRO A 457 -3.53 26.45 19.00
C PRO A 457 -3.07 25.08 18.50
N ASP A 458 -1.99 25.16 17.72
CA ASP A 458 -1.41 24.15 16.82
C ASP A 458 -1.39 22.70 17.38
N ARG A 459 -1.28 21.72 16.47
CA ARG A 459 -1.24 20.21 16.55
C ARG A 459 -1.07 19.49 17.91
N ASN A 460 -0.51 20.11 18.92
CA ASN A 460 -0.21 19.56 20.24
C ASN A 460 -1.46 19.19 21.04
N GLU A 461 -2.56 19.95 20.98
CA GLU A 461 -3.82 19.58 21.66
C GLU A 461 -4.55 18.42 20.98
N LEU A 462 -4.38 18.28 19.66
CA LEU A 462 -4.84 17.14 18.88
C LEU A 462 -3.96 15.89 19.07
N GLY A 463 -2.89 15.96 19.87
CA GLY A 463 -1.85 14.94 19.91
C GLY A 463 -2.38 13.50 20.10
N GLN A 464 -3.37 13.33 20.97
CA GLN A 464 -4.00 12.01 21.22
C GLN A 464 -4.94 11.54 20.10
N PHE A 465 -5.46 12.45 19.27
CA PHE A 465 -6.39 12.15 18.17
C PHE A 465 -5.75 12.31 16.79
N GLN A 466 -4.45 12.62 16.74
CA GLN A 466 -3.75 12.83 15.50
C GLN A 466 -3.69 11.52 14.72
N VAL A 467 -4.29 11.50 13.54
CA VAL A 467 -4.09 10.41 12.58
C VAL A 467 -2.69 10.55 11.98
N GLY A 468 -1.96 9.44 11.92
CA GLY A 468 -0.57 9.40 11.49
C GLY A 468 -0.39 9.58 9.98
N SER A 469 0.77 9.20 9.48
CA SER A 469 1.05 9.32 8.06
C SER A 469 0.28 8.28 7.24
N TYR A 470 0.06 8.58 5.95
CA TYR A 470 -0.65 7.67 5.06
C TYR A 470 0.26 6.53 4.63
N ILE A 471 -0.14 5.32 4.98
CA ILE A 471 0.58 4.07 4.74
C ILE A 471 0.01 3.29 3.56
N GLY A 472 -1.20 3.64 3.11
CA GLY A 472 -1.87 3.01 1.98
C GLY A 472 -1.02 3.02 0.71
N GLN A 473 -1.37 2.17 -0.26
CA GLN A 473 -0.61 1.97 -1.50
C GLN A 473 0.81 1.40 -1.28
N GLY A 474 1.08 0.76 -0.14
CA GLY A 474 2.40 0.20 0.16
C GLY A 474 3.52 1.25 0.28
N ARG A 475 3.19 2.45 0.77
CA ARG A 475 4.17 3.54 0.95
C ARG A 475 5.10 3.30 2.13
N THR A 476 4.60 2.62 3.15
CA THR A 476 5.38 2.17 4.29
C THR A 476 5.31 0.66 4.37
N LEU A 477 6.34 0.07 4.96
CA LEU A 477 6.49 -1.37 5.13
C LEU A 477 5.68 -1.90 6.34
N GLU A 478 4.69 -1.13 6.80
CA GLU A 478 3.97 -1.42 8.04
C GLU A 478 2.64 -2.11 7.77
N TYR A 479 2.33 -3.12 8.59
CA TYR A 479 1.04 -3.77 8.61
C TYR A 479 0.03 -2.90 9.36
N CYS A 480 -1.03 -2.44 8.68
CA CYS A 480 -2.22 -1.92 9.34
C CYS A 480 -3.37 -2.92 9.28
N GLY A 481 -3.67 -3.44 10.46
CA GLY A 481 -4.76 -4.39 10.67
C GLY A 481 -5.99 -3.76 11.33
N LEU A 482 -6.12 -2.43 11.37
CA LEU A 482 -7.18 -1.75 12.14
C LEU A 482 -8.57 -2.22 11.70
N ALA A 483 -8.88 -2.18 10.41
CA ALA A 483 -10.18 -2.62 9.92
C ALA A 483 -10.45 -4.09 10.22
N ALA A 484 -9.45 -4.96 10.01
CA ALA A 484 -9.57 -6.39 10.30
C ALA A 484 -9.77 -6.66 11.80
N ALA A 485 -9.02 -5.98 12.66
CA ALA A 485 -9.12 -6.10 14.12
C ALA A 485 -10.47 -5.56 14.63
N THR A 486 -10.93 -4.42 14.11
CA THR A 486 -12.22 -3.82 14.46
C THR A 486 -13.37 -4.70 14.00
N VAL A 487 -13.44 -5.06 12.71
CA VAL A 487 -14.49 -5.95 12.18
C VAL A 487 -14.55 -7.25 12.95
N HIS A 488 -13.40 -7.85 13.28
CA HIS A 488 -13.41 -9.12 14.02
C HIS A 488 -13.83 -8.95 15.49
N SER A 489 -13.47 -7.83 16.12
CA SER A 489 -13.88 -7.53 17.49
C SER A 489 -15.37 -7.22 17.60
N THR A 490 -15.98 -6.65 16.55
CA THR A 490 -17.37 -6.19 16.53
C THR A 490 -18.35 -7.16 15.85
N MET A 491 -17.95 -8.40 15.52
CA MET A 491 -18.76 -9.34 14.71
C MET A 491 -20.12 -9.75 15.30
N LEU A 492 -20.37 -9.54 16.59
CA LEU A 492 -21.63 -9.97 17.22
C LEU A 492 -22.72 -8.94 16.93
N ARG A 493 -23.58 -9.23 15.94
CA ARG A 493 -24.68 -8.37 15.46
C ARG A 493 -25.64 -7.93 16.58
N GLY A 494 -25.81 -8.74 17.62
CA GLY A 494 -26.61 -8.40 18.81
C GLY A 494 -25.86 -7.56 19.85
N SER A 495 -24.57 -7.32 19.70
CA SER A 495 -23.77 -6.67 20.75
C SER A 495 -23.91 -5.15 20.79
N PHE A 496 -24.48 -4.54 19.75
CA PHE A 496 -24.68 -3.09 19.68
C PHE A 496 -26.10 -2.64 20.05
N SER A 497 -27.07 -3.56 20.18
CA SER A 497 -28.39 -3.22 20.70
C SER A 497 -28.34 -2.82 22.17
N ASN A 498 -27.41 -3.41 22.93
CA ASN A 498 -27.21 -3.14 24.35
C ASN A 498 -25.96 -2.26 24.56
N TRP A 499 -25.95 -1.09 23.92
CA TRP A 499 -24.82 -0.16 24.02
C TRP A 499 -24.72 0.42 25.44
N THR A 500 -23.64 0.11 26.15
CA THR A 500 -23.34 0.70 27.46
C THR A 500 -22.16 1.68 27.37
N PRO A 501 -21.97 2.58 28.36
CA PRO A 501 -20.82 3.47 28.41
C PRO A 501 -19.45 2.75 28.40
N GLU A 502 -19.42 1.48 28.80
CA GLU A 502 -18.23 0.63 28.86
C GLU A 502 -17.96 -0.12 27.54
N THR A 503 -18.97 -0.29 26.68
CA THR A 503 -18.85 -0.98 25.40
C THR A 503 -17.67 -0.49 24.55
N PRO A 504 -17.45 0.84 24.37
CA PRO A 504 -16.30 1.33 23.60
C PRO A 504 -14.96 0.98 24.25
N VAL A 505 -14.89 0.98 25.59
CA VAL A 505 -13.67 0.64 26.34
C VAL A 505 -13.30 -0.82 26.10
N HIS A 506 -14.30 -1.70 26.22
CA HIS A 506 -14.14 -3.14 26.04
C HIS A 506 -13.65 -3.46 24.62
N TYR A 507 -14.28 -2.88 23.60
CA TYR A 507 -13.85 -3.09 22.22
C TYR A 507 -12.50 -2.45 21.90
N ALA A 508 -12.19 -1.27 22.42
CA ALA A 508 -10.89 -0.64 22.23
C ALA A 508 -9.75 -1.53 22.74
N ARG A 509 -9.89 -2.08 23.96
CA ARG A 509 -8.94 -3.06 24.52
C ARG A 509 -8.81 -4.31 23.64
N LYS A 510 -9.95 -4.88 23.21
CA LYS A 510 -9.97 -6.06 22.33
C LYS A 510 -9.30 -5.79 20.97
N ILE A 511 -9.51 -4.60 20.40
CA ILE A 511 -8.89 -4.16 19.15
C ILE A 511 -7.39 -3.96 19.34
N SER A 512 -6.97 -3.23 20.38
CA SER A 512 -5.55 -3.01 20.68
C SER A 512 -4.81 -4.33 20.90
N HIS A 513 -5.40 -5.25 21.68
CA HIS A 513 -4.86 -6.59 21.87
C HIS A 513 -4.69 -7.35 20.55
N ARG A 514 -5.67 -7.26 19.63
CA ARG A 514 -5.57 -7.89 18.30
C ARG A 514 -4.58 -7.20 17.37
N LEU A 515 -4.43 -5.88 17.46
CA LEU A 515 -3.44 -5.12 16.70
C LEU A 515 -2.01 -5.47 17.13
N ARG A 516 -1.80 -5.71 18.42
CA ARG A 516 -0.53 -6.17 18.98
C ARG A 516 -0.31 -7.68 18.80
N GLY A 517 -1.35 -8.44 18.50
CA GLY A 517 -1.33 -9.89 18.33
C GLY A 517 -0.79 -10.35 16.98
N ARG A 518 -0.84 -11.66 16.75
CA ARG A 518 -0.43 -12.29 15.49
C ARG A 518 -1.27 -11.78 14.32
N ARG A 519 -0.60 -11.51 13.19
CA ARG A 519 -1.27 -11.17 11.93
C ARG A 519 -2.19 -12.35 11.51
N PRO A 520 -3.37 -12.07 10.94
CA PRO A 520 -4.29 -13.13 10.51
C PRO A 520 -3.69 -13.98 9.39
N LEU A 521 -4.10 -15.26 9.29
CA LEU A 521 -3.64 -16.17 8.24
C LEU A 521 -3.85 -15.58 6.83
N ALA A 522 -4.97 -14.89 6.63
CA ALA A 522 -5.27 -14.24 5.36
C ALA A 522 -4.21 -13.19 4.94
N TRP A 523 -3.55 -12.54 5.88
CA TRP A 523 -2.46 -11.61 5.57
C TRP A 523 -1.24 -12.37 5.03
N HIS A 524 -0.85 -13.48 5.67
CA HIS A 524 0.28 -14.31 5.21
C HIS A 524 0.02 -14.92 3.83
N MET A 525 -1.21 -15.39 3.57
CA MET A 525 -1.60 -15.87 2.24
C MET A 525 -1.51 -14.77 1.18
N THR A 526 -1.91 -13.54 1.53
CA THR A 526 -1.75 -12.38 0.64
C THR A 526 -0.26 -12.12 0.39
N ALA A 527 0.57 -12.14 1.43
CA ALA A 527 2.01 -11.91 1.31
C ALA A 527 2.70 -12.94 0.41
N LEU A 528 2.39 -14.23 0.56
CA LEU A 528 2.93 -15.31 -0.26
C LEU A 528 2.46 -15.20 -1.72
N THR A 529 1.20 -14.82 -1.95
CA THR A 529 0.67 -14.60 -3.30
C THR A 529 1.41 -13.44 -3.98
N CYS A 530 1.65 -12.34 -3.28
CA CYS A 530 2.40 -11.20 -3.82
C CYS A 530 3.87 -11.54 -4.09
N LEU A 531 4.50 -12.35 -3.25
CA LEU A 531 5.85 -12.88 -3.49
C LEU A 531 5.87 -13.72 -4.78
N ALA A 532 4.90 -14.64 -4.93
CA ALA A 532 4.80 -15.51 -6.10
C ALA A 532 4.57 -14.70 -7.39
N ILE A 533 3.71 -13.67 -7.36
CA ILE A 533 3.50 -12.78 -8.52
C ILE A 533 4.84 -12.20 -8.99
N VAL A 534 5.64 -11.61 -8.10
CA VAL A 534 6.91 -11.00 -8.51
C VAL A 534 7.94 -12.04 -8.94
N TRP A 535 8.04 -13.17 -8.25
CA TRP A 535 9.02 -14.22 -8.58
C TRP A 535 8.69 -14.98 -9.86
N ILE A 536 7.41 -15.10 -10.23
CA ILE A 536 7.04 -15.65 -11.54
C ILE A 536 7.59 -14.73 -12.63
N GLU A 537 7.40 -13.42 -12.52
CA GLU A 537 7.87 -12.46 -13.54
C GLU A 537 9.39 -12.38 -13.61
N VAL A 538 10.07 -12.29 -12.46
CA VAL A 538 11.54 -12.35 -12.39
C VAL A 538 12.04 -13.69 -12.94
N GLY A 539 11.39 -14.79 -12.56
CA GLY A 539 11.74 -16.13 -13.02
C GLY A 539 11.54 -16.32 -14.51
N LEU A 540 10.49 -15.76 -15.11
CA LEU A 540 10.24 -15.80 -16.54
C LEU A 540 11.27 -15.00 -17.33
N ALA A 541 11.62 -13.79 -16.86
CA ALA A 541 12.70 -13.00 -17.47
C ALA A 541 14.06 -13.71 -17.37
N THR A 542 14.39 -14.23 -16.18
CA THR A 542 15.59 -15.05 -15.97
C THR A 542 15.60 -16.28 -16.86
N MET A 543 14.46 -16.97 -17.00
CA MET A 543 14.34 -18.17 -17.82
C MET A 543 14.49 -17.84 -19.31
N ALA A 544 13.86 -16.77 -19.78
CA ALA A 544 13.97 -16.32 -21.16
C ALA A 544 15.44 -16.02 -21.51
N ASP A 545 16.15 -15.28 -20.67
CA ASP A 545 17.58 -15.01 -20.82
C ASP A 545 18.44 -16.28 -20.74
N TYR A 546 18.11 -17.19 -19.82
CA TYR A 546 18.88 -18.42 -19.58
C TYR A 546 18.88 -19.36 -20.80
N ILE A 547 17.80 -19.33 -21.59
CA ILE A 547 17.61 -20.20 -22.76
C ILE A 547 18.08 -19.50 -24.05
N THR A 548 18.14 -18.18 -24.09
CA THR A 548 18.67 -17.35 -25.20
C THR A 548 20.20 -17.55 -25.29
N PRO A 549 20.84 -17.61 -26.48
CA PRO A 549 21.90 -18.56 -26.85
C PRO A 549 23.23 -18.53 -26.06
N THR A 550 23.35 -17.66 -25.07
CA THR A 550 24.18 -17.87 -23.89
C THR A 550 23.57 -18.93 -22.97
N VAL A 551 23.69 -20.21 -23.31
CA VAL A 551 23.01 -21.23 -22.51
C VAL A 551 23.65 -21.34 -21.12
N GLY A 552 22.97 -20.81 -20.11
CA GLY A 552 23.42 -20.80 -18.73
C GLY A 552 23.09 -19.53 -17.96
N LEU A 553 23.68 -19.43 -16.77
CA LEU A 553 23.59 -18.26 -15.90
C LEU A 553 24.50 -17.15 -16.43
N GLY A 554 24.12 -16.54 -17.55
CA GLY A 554 24.82 -15.39 -18.13
C GLY A 554 24.65 -14.13 -17.29
N CYS A 555 25.37 -13.05 -17.62
CA CYS A 555 25.25 -11.76 -16.93
C CYS A 555 23.79 -11.30 -16.81
N TRP A 556 23.01 -11.46 -17.89
CA TRP A 556 21.62 -11.05 -18.04
C TRP A 556 20.66 -11.77 -17.06
N SER A 557 20.61 -13.10 -17.15
CA SER A 557 19.80 -13.90 -16.22
C SER A 557 20.20 -13.68 -14.74
N LEU A 558 21.50 -13.49 -14.47
CA LEU A 558 22.02 -13.26 -13.12
C LEU A 558 21.61 -11.90 -12.56
N ILE A 559 21.64 -10.81 -13.34
CA ILE A 559 21.25 -9.48 -12.83
C ILE A 559 19.77 -9.47 -12.40
N PHE A 560 18.88 -10.18 -13.12
CA PHE A 560 17.48 -10.31 -12.73
C PHE A 560 17.29 -11.13 -11.46
N LEU A 561 18.03 -12.23 -11.28
CA LEU A 561 18.00 -13.02 -10.05
C LEU A 561 18.52 -12.24 -8.84
N ILE A 562 19.61 -11.48 -9.01
CA ILE A 562 20.15 -10.61 -7.96
C ILE A 562 19.09 -9.59 -7.53
N TYR A 563 18.37 -8.98 -8.49
CA TYR A 563 17.24 -8.11 -8.15
C TYR A 563 16.14 -8.84 -7.36
N GLY A 564 15.73 -10.03 -7.83
CA GLY A 564 14.70 -10.83 -7.16
C GLY A 564 15.06 -11.13 -5.70
N PHE A 565 16.33 -11.47 -5.44
CA PHE A 565 16.84 -11.70 -4.10
C PHE A 565 16.88 -10.44 -3.25
N LEU A 566 17.49 -9.36 -3.76
CA LEU A 566 17.64 -8.09 -3.04
C LEU A 566 16.27 -7.49 -2.66
N SER A 567 15.31 -7.54 -3.59
CA SER A 567 13.96 -7.01 -3.37
C SER A 567 13.11 -7.84 -2.39
N SER A 568 13.36 -9.15 -2.32
CA SER A 568 12.68 -10.07 -1.41
C SER A 568 13.21 -10.00 0.02
N MET A 569 14.39 -9.43 0.26
CA MET A 569 14.99 -9.35 1.59
C MET A 569 14.11 -8.57 2.57
N SER A 570 13.61 -7.40 2.16
CA SER A 570 12.71 -6.57 2.96
C SER A 570 11.37 -7.26 3.24
N TRP A 571 10.86 -8.03 2.28
CA TRP A 571 9.67 -8.84 2.45
C TRP A 571 9.91 -9.94 3.49
N PHE A 572 11.04 -10.63 3.43
CA PHE A 572 11.40 -11.69 4.36
C PHE A 572 11.59 -11.16 5.79
N LEU A 573 12.26 -10.02 5.95
CA LEU A 573 12.40 -9.36 7.25
C LEU A 573 11.04 -9.00 7.87
N GLN A 574 10.09 -8.50 7.08
CA GLN A 574 8.75 -8.21 7.55
C GLN A 574 7.89 -9.44 7.80
N PHE A 575 8.12 -10.52 7.03
CA PHE A 575 7.42 -11.78 7.20
C PHE A 575 7.88 -12.50 8.47
N LEU A 576 9.19 -12.47 8.75
CA LEU A 576 9.80 -13.08 9.94
C LEU A 576 9.63 -12.24 11.20
N THR A 577 9.48 -10.92 11.09
CA THR A 577 9.15 -10.07 12.25
C THR A 577 7.71 -10.30 12.67
N LEU A 578 7.51 -11.41 13.39
CA LEU A 578 6.30 -11.65 14.13
C LEU A 578 6.14 -10.52 15.15
N PRO A 579 4.94 -9.94 15.29
CA PRO A 579 4.61 -9.12 16.44
C PRO A 579 4.64 -10.03 17.67
N SER A 580 5.83 -10.21 18.22
CA SER A 580 6.05 -10.66 19.59
C SER A 580 5.80 -9.45 20.51
N GLY A 581 5.32 -9.73 21.72
CA GLY A 581 4.64 -8.79 22.60
C GLY A 581 5.46 -7.60 23.11
N GLN A 582 5.01 -7.05 24.23
CA GLN A 582 5.39 -5.74 24.76
C GLN A 582 6.84 -5.62 25.28
N ASP A 583 7.75 -6.47 24.84
CA ASP A 583 9.14 -6.46 25.28
C ASP A 583 9.92 -5.35 24.59
N ARG A 584 10.74 -4.65 25.39
CA ARG A 584 11.67 -3.60 24.90
C ARG A 584 12.53 -4.10 23.73
N TRP A 585 12.90 -5.37 23.74
CA TRP A 585 13.69 -6.01 22.68
C TRP A 585 12.97 -6.04 21.33
N ASP A 586 11.64 -6.12 21.31
CA ASP A 586 10.88 -6.17 20.07
C ASP A 586 10.80 -4.79 19.39
N ARG A 587 10.93 -3.70 20.15
CA ARG A 587 11.10 -2.35 19.59
C ARG A 587 12.42 -2.24 18.84
N VAL A 588 13.53 -2.65 19.46
CA VAL A 588 14.87 -2.59 18.85
C VAL A 588 14.93 -3.48 17.61
N LYS A 589 14.40 -4.71 17.67
CA LYS A 589 14.31 -5.59 16.50
C LYS A 589 13.52 -4.97 15.36
N ARG A 590 12.39 -4.30 15.66
CA ARG A 590 11.57 -3.63 14.65
C ARG A 590 12.31 -2.47 14.01
N GLU A 591 12.99 -1.63 14.80
CA GLU A 591 13.78 -0.52 14.27
C GLU A 591 14.93 -1.00 13.39
N VAL A 592 15.65 -2.04 13.81
CA VAL A 592 16.73 -2.67 13.02
C VAL A 592 16.18 -3.29 11.74
N ALA A 593 15.07 -4.03 11.82
CA ALA A 593 14.43 -4.63 10.65
C ALA A 593 13.93 -3.58 9.66
N THR A 594 13.33 -2.49 10.14
CA THR A 594 12.90 -1.36 9.31
C THR A 594 14.10 -0.68 8.64
N TRP A 595 15.18 -0.43 9.38
CA TRP A 595 16.40 0.16 8.83
C TRP A 595 17.06 -0.74 7.77
N LEU A 596 17.17 -2.04 8.05
CA LEU A 596 17.72 -3.02 7.13
C LEU A 596 16.85 -3.12 5.87
N SER A 597 15.52 -3.15 6.03
CA SER A 597 14.59 -3.18 4.90
C SER A 597 14.71 -1.93 4.02
N HIS A 598 14.81 -0.74 4.60
CA HIS A 598 15.02 0.49 3.81
C HIS A 598 16.37 0.48 3.08
N THR A 599 17.41 -0.10 3.69
CA THR A 599 18.73 -0.23 3.07
C THR A 599 18.69 -1.21 1.90
N CYS A 600 18.12 -2.40 2.08
CA CYS A 600 17.91 -3.39 1.01
C CYS A 600 17.05 -2.83 -0.13
N ASN A 601 15.98 -2.09 0.19
CA ASN A 601 15.16 -1.41 -0.83
C ASN A 601 15.99 -0.41 -1.63
N GLY A 602 16.81 0.42 -0.95
CA GLY A 602 17.69 1.37 -1.62
C GLY A 602 18.66 0.68 -2.58
N ILE A 603 19.27 -0.43 -2.15
CA ILE A 603 20.17 -1.24 -2.98
C ILE A 603 19.42 -1.85 -4.16
N ALA A 604 18.22 -2.42 -3.95
CA ALA A 604 17.40 -3.00 -5.02
C ALA A 604 16.97 -1.95 -6.06
N VAL A 605 16.63 -0.73 -5.64
CA VAL A 605 16.32 0.39 -6.56
C VAL A 605 17.54 0.78 -7.37
N LEU A 606 18.70 0.94 -6.72
CA LEU A 606 19.95 1.22 -7.42
C LEU A 606 20.31 0.10 -8.40
N TRP A 607 20.00 -1.14 -8.04
CA TRP A 607 20.21 -2.30 -8.91
C TRP A 607 19.29 -2.28 -10.14
N ILE A 608 18.00 -1.92 -10.01
CA ILE A 608 17.14 -1.70 -11.18
C ILE A 608 17.70 -0.61 -12.09
N ILE A 609 18.10 0.53 -11.51
CA ILE A 609 18.68 1.64 -12.29
C ILE A 609 19.92 1.17 -13.02
N LEU A 610 20.78 0.40 -12.35
CA LEU A 610 21.97 -0.21 -12.93
C LEU A 610 21.61 -1.16 -14.07
N ILE A 611 20.61 -2.04 -13.90
CA ILE A 611 20.11 -2.92 -14.96
C ILE A 611 19.74 -2.07 -16.19
N VAL A 612 18.88 -1.06 -16.04
CA VAL A 612 18.45 -0.21 -17.16
C VAL A 612 19.63 0.49 -17.83
N VAL A 613 20.61 1.01 -17.08
CA VAL A 613 21.81 1.65 -17.63
C VAL A 613 22.70 0.66 -18.36
N LEU A 614 22.96 -0.52 -17.78
CA LEU A 614 23.79 -1.57 -18.37
C LEU A 614 23.16 -2.13 -19.66
N LEU A 615 21.83 -2.25 -19.68
CA LEU A 615 21.06 -2.65 -20.86
C LEU A 615 21.11 -1.56 -21.94
N ALA A 616 20.81 -0.31 -21.59
CA ALA A 616 20.76 0.79 -22.55
C ALA A 616 22.13 1.14 -23.15
N SER A 617 23.20 0.95 -22.39
CA SER A 617 24.57 1.20 -22.84
C SER A 617 25.17 0.07 -23.67
N GLY A 618 24.57 -1.12 -23.69
CA GLY A 618 25.16 -2.29 -24.32
C GLY A 618 26.38 -2.85 -23.59
N VAL A 619 26.66 -2.41 -22.36
CA VAL A 619 27.81 -2.91 -21.57
C VAL A 619 27.74 -4.42 -21.36
N LEU A 620 26.54 -4.99 -21.30
CA LEU A 620 26.30 -6.43 -21.18
C LEU A 620 26.46 -7.19 -22.49
N ASN A 621 26.58 -6.49 -23.62
CA ASN A 621 26.82 -7.06 -24.94
C ASN A 621 28.33 -7.09 -25.23
N ASN A 622 29.05 -7.93 -24.48
CA ASN A 622 30.47 -8.14 -24.67
C ASN A 622 30.76 -9.65 -24.70
N CYS A 623 31.94 -10.03 -25.20
CA CYS A 623 32.34 -11.43 -25.27
C CYS A 623 32.25 -12.14 -23.91
N TYR A 624 32.53 -11.46 -22.79
CA TYR A 624 32.44 -12.08 -21.46
C TYR A 624 30.99 -12.43 -21.11
N CYS A 625 30.09 -11.45 -21.11
CA CYS A 625 28.69 -11.67 -20.76
C CYS A 625 27.95 -12.57 -21.75
N ASN A 626 28.38 -12.61 -23.01
CA ASN A 626 27.82 -13.51 -24.03
C ASN A 626 28.47 -14.91 -24.05
N SER A 627 29.55 -15.14 -23.28
CA SER A 627 30.24 -16.44 -23.25
C SER A 627 30.21 -17.12 -21.88
N CYS A 628 30.01 -16.35 -20.80
CA CYS A 628 30.36 -16.79 -19.46
C CYS A 628 29.15 -17.30 -18.66
N MET A 629 29.38 -18.40 -17.95
CA MET A 629 28.71 -18.77 -16.70
C MET A 629 29.71 -18.49 -15.56
N PRO A 630 29.45 -17.56 -14.63
CA PRO A 630 30.34 -17.30 -13.51
C PRO A 630 30.56 -18.60 -12.69
N GLY A 631 31.80 -19.10 -12.66
CA GLY A 631 32.20 -20.20 -11.77
C GLY A 631 32.14 -21.63 -12.34
N PHE A 632 31.71 -21.85 -13.59
CA PHE A 632 31.74 -23.18 -14.22
C PHE A 632 32.58 -23.17 -15.51
N THR A 633 33.84 -23.57 -15.41
CA THR A 633 34.84 -23.57 -16.49
C THR A 633 34.60 -24.56 -17.64
N GLY A 634 33.42 -25.19 -17.72
CA GLY A 634 33.15 -26.26 -18.70
C GLY A 634 31.79 -26.27 -19.40
N ALA A 635 30.83 -25.41 -19.02
CA ALA A 635 29.46 -25.46 -19.56
C ALA A 635 29.06 -24.22 -20.41
N GLY A 636 29.84 -23.15 -20.33
CA GLY A 636 29.71 -21.94 -21.15
C GLY A 636 31.10 -21.44 -21.50
N GLY A 637 31.31 -21.08 -22.76
CA GLY A 637 32.62 -20.62 -23.22
C GLY A 637 32.63 -20.23 -24.68
N TYR A 638 31.45 -20.00 -25.27
CA TYR A 638 31.32 -19.63 -26.67
C TYR A 638 30.35 -18.47 -26.85
N THR A 639 30.52 -17.72 -27.94
CA THR A 639 29.60 -16.68 -28.39
C THR A 639 29.14 -17.02 -29.78
N ASP A 640 27.83 -16.93 -30.01
CA ASP A 640 27.24 -17.14 -31.33
C ASP A 640 27.31 -15.85 -32.14
N LEU A 641 27.88 -15.94 -33.35
CA LEU A 641 27.95 -14.83 -34.29
C LEU A 641 26.78 -14.82 -35.28
N VAL A 642 25.86 -15.80 -35.26
CA VAL A 642 24.71 -15.87 -36.17
C VAL A 642 23.75 -14.71 -35.91
N SER A 643 23.85 -13.68 -36.76
CA SER A 643 23.11 -12.43 -36.65
C SER A 643 21.64 -12.55 -37.06
N SER A 644 21.24 -13.65 -37.71
CA SER A 644 19.85 -13.83 -38.11
C SER A 644 19.04 -14.46 -36.98
N PHE A 645 18.18 -13.67 -36.34
CA PHE A 645 17.25 -14.14 -35.33
C PHE A 645 16.42 -15.37 -35.75
N GLY A 646 16.05 -15.43 -37.04
CA GLY A 646 15.30 -16.55 -37.62
C GLY A 646 15.96 -17.91 -37.38
N PHE A 647 17.30 -17.94 -37.32
CA PHE A 647 18.06 -19.15 -37.00
C PHE A 647 17.72 -19.71 -35.62
N PHE A 648 17.71 -18.87 -34.58
CA PHE A 648 17.41 -19.31 -33.22
C PHE A 648 15.96 -19.73 -33.06
N ARG A 649 15.06 -19.00 -33.71
CA ARG A 649 13.63 -19.30 -33.72
C ARG A 649 13.37 -20.70 -34.28
N ASP A 650 13.94 -20.98 -35.45
CA ASP A 650 13.59 -22.18 -36.22
C ASP A 650 14.34 -23.42 -35.70
N ASN A 651 15.54 -23.26 -35.10
CA ASN A 651 16.40 -24.41 -34.74
C ASN A 651 16.56 -24.70 -33.25
N TYR A 652 16.34 -23.72 -32.35
CA TYR A 652 16.48 -23.92 -30.90
C TYR A 652 15.12 -24.06 -30.19
N GLY A 653 14.02 -24.00 -30.93
CA GLY A 653 12.67 -24.06 -30.37
C GLY A 653 12.35 -22.93 -29.39
N LEU A 654 13.10 -21.80 -29.44
CA LEU A 654 12.96 -20.67 -28.49
C LEU A 654 11.60 -19.99 -28.57
N THR A 655 10.88 -20.16 -29.68
CA THR A 655 9.53 -19.60 -29.86
C THR A 655 8.59 -20.02 -28.75
N THR A 656 8.63 -21.29 -28.35
CA THR A 656 7.72 -21.81 -27.33
C THR A 656 7.96 -21.18 -25.95
N PRO A 657 9.17 -21.24 -25.34
CA PRO A 657 9.40 -20.64 -24.03
C PRO A 657 9.15 -19.13 -24.00
N TRP A 658 9.43 -18.41 -25.09
CA TRP A 658 9.21 -16.97 -25.14
C TRP A 658 7.74 -16.59 -25.31
N ILE A 659 7.00 -17.32 -26.16
CA ILE A 659 5.54 -17.15 -26.23
C ILE A 659 4.94 -17.45 -24.86
N VAL A 660 5.37 -18.53 -24.19
CA VAL A 660 4.90 -18.86 -22.84
C VAL A 660 5.23 -17.74 -21.86
N ALA A 661 6.48 -17.24 -21.84
CA ALA A 661 6.88 -16.16 -20.95
C ALA A 661 6.08 -14.88 -21.19
N ALA A 662 5.90 -14.47 -22.44
CA ALA A 662 5.12 -13.30 -22.81
C ALA A 662 3.63 -13.47 -22.47
N VAL A 663 3.04 -14.63 -22.76
CA VAL A 663 1.63 -14.91 -22.45
C VAL A 663 1.40 -14.94 -20.94
N VAL A 664 2.25 -15.62 -20.18
CA VAL A 664 2.13 -15.67 -18.72
C VAL A 664 2.35 -14.29 -18.11
N GLY A 665 3.41 -13.58 -18.51
CA GLY A 665 3.73 -12.24 -18.01
C GLY A 665 2.69 -11.18 -18.40
N ALA A 666 1.98 -11.33 -19.52
CA ALA A 666 0.84 -10.48 -19.87
C ALA A 666 -0.46 -10.88 -19.13
N SER A 667 -0.63 -12.17 -18.82
CA SER A 667 -1.84 -12.68 -18.17
C SER A 667 -1.99 -12.17 -16.73
N ILE A 668 -0.90 -12.07 -15.98
CA ILE A 668 -0.89 -11.64 -14.58
C ILE A 668 -1.44 -10.21 -14.41
N PRO A 669 -0.91 -9.16 -15.09
CA PRO A 669 -1.46 -7.81 -14.99
C PRO A 669 -2.87 -7.70 -15.56
N THR A 670 -3.21 -8.47 -16.60
CA THR A 670 -4.56 -8.51 -17.17
C THR A 670 -5.58 -9.07 -16.17
N MET A 671 -5.25 -10.19 -15.53
CA MET A 671 -6.09 -10.80 -14.50
C MET A 671 -6.21 -9.90 -13.27
N ALA A 672 -5.11 -9.26 -12.85
CA ALA A 672 -5.13 -8.28 -11.77
C ALA A 672 -6.08 -7.11 -12.09
N LEU A 673 -6.06 -6.58 -13.32
CA LEU A 673 -6.98 -5.54 -13.76
C LEU A 673 -8.43 -6.00 -13.68
N ILE A 674 -8.75 -7.18 -14.23
CA ILE A 674 -10.12 -7.71 -14.24
C ILE A 674 -10.63 -7.87 -12.80
N VAL A 675 -9.82 -8.47 -11.91
CA VAL A 675 -10.15 -8.65 -10.49
C VAL A 675 -10.34 -7.31 -9.80
N ALA A 676 -9.44 -6.35 -10.03
CA ALA A 676 -9.50 -5.03 -9.43
C ALA A 676 -10.73 -4.24 -9.91
N LEU A 677 -11.07 -4.30 -11.20
CA LEU A 677 -12.28 -3.68 -11.75
C LEU A 677 -13.56 -4.34 -11.24
N TRP A 678 -13.58 -5.68 -11.18
CA TRP A 678 -14.72 -6.42 -10.64
C TRP A 678 -14.97 -6.07 -9.17
N TRP A 679 -13.91 -6.07 -8.36
CA TRP A 679 -14.02 -5.69 -6.96
C TRP A 679 -14.32 -4.21 -6.77
N TRP A 680 -13.75 -3.34 -7.60
CA TRP A 680 -14.11 -1.93 -7.65
C TRP A 680 -15.63 -1.81 -7.84
N ARG A 681 -16.18 -2.37 -8.92
CA ARG A 681 -17.63 -2.33 -9.14
C ARG A 681 -18.46 -2.91 -7.99
N THR A 682 -17.99 -4.01 -7.39
CA THR A 682 -18.69 -4.67 -6.27
C THR A 682 -18.79 -3.77 -5.04
N CYS A 683 -17.70 -3.07 -4.68
CA CYS A 683 -17.67 -2.23 -3.50
C CYS A 683 -18.19 -0.80 -3.74
N LYS A 684 -18.79 -0.53 -4.93
CA LYS A 684 -19.36 0.79 -5.33
C LYS A 684 -20.21 1.43 -4.25
N LEU A 685 -20.99 0.65 -3.51
CA LEU A 685 -21.86 1.14 -2.43
C LEU A 685 -21.09 1.89 -1.33
N LEU A 686 -19.86 1.48 -1.00
CA LEU A 686 -19.09 2.14 0.06
C LEU A 686 -18.68 3.56 -0.34
N TRP A 687 -18.45 3.84 -1.62
CA TRP A 687 -17.86 5.11 -2.06
C TRP A 687 -18.70 5.91 -3.05
N ALA A 688 -19.79 5.36 -3.56
CA ALA A 688 -20.74 6.15 -4.31
C ALA A 688 -21.31 7.23 -3.37
N ALA A 689 -20.92 8.47 -3.59
CA ALA A 689 -21.66 9.59 -3.05
C ALA A 689 -22.98 9.61 -3.82
N SER A 690 -24.07 9.18 -3.18
CA SER A 690 -25.41 9.36 -3.75
C SER A 690 -25.74 10.85 -3.71
N GLU A 691 -25.31 11.58 -4.74
CA GLU A 691 -25.78 12.94 -5.03
C GLU A 691 -27.26 12.91 -5.46
N LEU A 692 -27.70 11.76 -5.96
CA LEU A 692 -29.09 11.46 -6.28
C LEU A 692 -29.86 11.27 -4.97
N GLY A 693 -30.26 12.38 -4.36
CA GLY A 693 -31.55 12.42 -3.67
C GLY A 693 -32.58 11.95 -4.69
N GLY A 694 -32.98 10.68 -4.59
CA GLY A 694 -34.00 10.12 -5.45
C GLY A 694 -35.29 10.92 -5.31
N GLU A 695 -36.10 10.91 -6.36
CA GLU A 695 -37.43 11.51 -6.50
C GLU A 695 -38.48 11.04 -5.46
N GLY A 696 -38.05 10.46 -4.33
CA GLY A 696 -38.87 9.97 -3.22
C GLY A 696 -38.61 10.64 -1.85
N GLY A 697 -38.03 11.85 -1.81
CA GLY A 697 -38.18 12.73 -0.64
C GLY A 697 -37.09 12.72 0.44
N LEU A 698 -35.87 12.25 0.16
CA LEU A 698 -34.73 12.57 1.05
C LEU A 698 -34.01 13.83 0.53
N PRO A 699 -33.94 14.91 1.32
CA PRO A 699 -33.73 16.26 0.81
C PRO A 699 -32.33 16.48 0.27
N ALA A 700 -32.29 16.98 -0.96
CA ALA A 700 -31.17 17.75 -1.50
C ALA A 700 -30.75 18.81 -0.46
N ARG A 701 -29.47 18.82 -0.10
CA ARG A 701 -28.88 19.80 0.81
C ARG A 701 -29.54 19.79 2.20
N ARG A 702 -29.37 18.69 2.95
CA ARG A 702 -29.58 18.71 4.42
C ARG A 702 -28.91 19.99 4.96
N GLN A 703 -29.70 20.93 5.45
CA GLN A 703 -29.21 21.94 6.40
C GLN A 703 -28.75 21.12 7.60
N ALA A 704 -27.47 20.72 7.58
CA ALA A 704 -26.89 20.01 8.70
C ALA A 704 -27.09 20.92 9.91
N ALA A 705 -27.78 20.43 10.94
CA ALA A 705 -27.94 21.14 12.21
C ALA A 705 -26.56 21.45 12.83
N ILE A 706 -25.55 20.66 12.45
CA ILE A 706 -24.16 20.86 12.83
C ILE A 706 -23.51 21.86 11.86
N ASN A 707 -22.90 22.89 12.44
CA ASN A 707 -22.05 23.82 11.73
C ASN A 707 -20.90 23.05 11.04
N MET A 708 -20.92 22.98 9.71
CA MET A 708 -19.91 22.28 8.91
C MET A 708 -18.59 23.07 8.78
N GLN A 709 -18.41 24.19 9.49
CA GLN A 709 -17.16 24.97 9.47
C GLN A 709 -15.92 24.15 9.83
N TRP A 710 -16.04 23.09 10.64
CA TRP A 710 -14.91 22.20 10.95
C TRP A 710 -14.44 21.36 9.74
N LEU A 711 -15.31 21.17 8.74
CA LEU A 711 -14.97 20.63 7.41
C LEU A 711 -14.34 21.68 6.49
N GLY A 712 -14.45 22.96 6.86
CA GLY A 712 -13.89 24.09 6.14
C GLY A 712 -12.36 24.11 6.14
N GLU A 713 -11.83 24.71 5.06
CA GLU A 713 -10.46 24.72 4.51
C GLU A 713 -10.03 23.46 3.75
#